data_AF-A0AAU2U222-F1
#
_entry.id   AF-A0AAU2U222-F1
#
_cell.length_a   1.000
_cell.length_b   1.000
_cell.length_c   1.000
_cell.angle_alpha   90.00
_cell.angle_beta   90.00
_cell.angle_gamma   90.00
#
_symmetry.space_group_name_H-M   'P 1'
#
loop_
_entity.id
_entity.type
_entity.pdbx_description
1 polymer ?
#
loop_
_entity_poly.entity_id
_entity_poly.type
_entity_poly.pdbx_seq_one_letter_code
_entity_poly.pdbx_strand_id
1 'polypeptide(L)'
;MTATATATVAVVGAGPVGLLLAGDLRSHGVPTVVLEQRTEPMTESRASTLHTRTMELLEERGVLARLGPLPDGGPGHFGGLRLDLTAAEPAHRHAGQWKCPQTRLEAVLQERARELGAVVRRGRRLTALHDRGGDVLVETQDTEGRRERLSCAYVVGCDGGDSTVRRLASFDFAGSDARREMLRADVDGLDIPDRRFERHARGLATAHRWPDGTTRVMVHVFGTAPAPRAGPPGYEEVVAAWAEVTGEHIGHGRPLWLNAFDDTRRQATRYRAGRVLLAGDAAHVQMPVGGQALNLGLQDAAELAARLTAGDLDGYDRARRPVGARTLTDIQAQSYLLLGGPEVEPLRRLFAELMGGGQVRRRLARRISGLASPPPPAHTAETPKNRSAPMGRLTNKTALVTGSSRGIGRAIARRLAEEGALVAVHYATGEDAARQSVESIEGDGGKAFAVRAELGVPGDVHELFLGLERGLKERTGEAALDIVVNNAGVTTPAGVRPEEVTPEEFDRLFAVNAKAPFFVVQRALPLLREGGRVINISSGLTRFASPDQVAYAMTKGAIEQLSLHFARHLAPRGITVNSVAPGITDNGSALFDIPEAVEQMAQLSAFKRVGEALDVADVVTFLASDEARWITGAFIDASGGTLLG
;
A
#
# COMPACT_ATOMS: atom_id res chain seq x y z
N MET A 1 23.04 9.46 -22.56
CA MET A 1 23.78 10.32 -21.60
C MET A 1 22.96 11.60 -21.40
N THR A 2 22.12 11.64 -20.38
CA THR A 2 21.24 12.78 -20.05
C THR A 2 21.92 13.67 -18.99
N ALA A 3 21.63 14.97 -19.06
CA ALA A 3 22.43 16.08 -18.54
C ALA A 3 22.40 16.32 -17.00
N THR A 4 22.58 15.29 -16.17
CA THR A 4 22.58 15.42 -14.68
C THR A 4 23.97 15.39 -14.04
N ALA A 5 25.06 15.19 -14.79
CA ALA A 5 26.37 14.85 -14.23
C ALA A 5 27.19 16.01 -13.61
N THR A 6 26.69 17.24 -13.52
CA THR A 6 27.50 18.40 -13.02
C THR A 6 26.88 19.21 -11.88
N ALA A 7 25.65 18.93 -11.44
CA ALA A 7 24.97 19.80 -10.48
C ALA A 7 24.93 19.23 -9.04
N THR A 8 25.39 20.03 -8.07
CA THR A 8 25.53 19.62 -6.66
C THR A 8 24.20 19.51 -5.92
N VAL A 9 24.03 18.47 -5.11
CA VAL A 9 22.92 18.32 -4.15
C VAL A 9 23.40 18.68 -2.74
N ALA A 10 22.65 19.53 -2.03
CA ALA A 10 22.90 19.81 -0.62
C ALA A 10 21.99 18.96 0.27
N VAL A 11 22.57 18.22 1.20
CA VAL A 11 21.85 17.49 2.26
C VAL A 11 22.04 18.26 3.56
N VAL A 12 20.95 18.71 4.19
CA VAL A 12 21.01 19.47 5.45
C VAL A 12 20.74 18.51 6.60
N GLY A 13 21.74 18.33 7.47
CA GLY A 13 21.74 17.36 8.57
C GLY A 13 22.62 16.14 8.28
N ALA A 14 23.60 15.88 9.16
CA ALA A 14 24.52 14.73 9.09
C ALA A 14 24.13 13.63 10.10
N GLY A 15 22.83 13.41 10.31
CA GLY A 15 22.32 12.22 10.99
C GLY A 15 22.34 10.98 10.06
N PRO A 16 21.82 9.83 10.53
CA PRO A 16 21.89 8.57 9.78
C PRO A 16 21.23 8.67 8.40
N VAL A 17 20.08 9.38 8.33
CA VAL A 17 19.32 9.61 7.09
C VAL A 17 20.13 10.41 6.08
N GLY A 18 20.68 11.55 6.50
CA GLY A 18 21.45 12.43 5.61
C GLY A 18 22.77 11.80 5.16
N LEU A 19 23.45 11.07 6.04
CA LEU A 19 24.70 10.38 5.71
C LEU A 19 24.47 9.20 4.75
N LEU A 20 23.40 8.41 4.95
CA LEU A 20 23.01 7.36 4.02
C LEU A 20 22.71 7.93 2.64
N LEU A 21 21.86 8.96 2.59
CA LEU A 21 21.50 9.66 1.35
C LEU A 21 22.73 10.20 0.63
N ALA A 22 23.64 10.86 1.35
CA ALA A 22 24.84 11.43 0.76
C ALA A 22 25.75 10.36 0.15
N GLY A 23 25.94 9.24 0.84
CA GLY A 23 26.70 8.10 0.30
C GLY A 23 26.04 7.51 -0.94
N ASP A 24 24.71 7.33 -0.93
CA ASP A 24 23.98 6.76 -2.07
C ASP A 24 23.96 7.69 -3.29
N LEU A 25 23.84 9.01 -3.10
CA LEU A 25 23.96 9.97 -4.20
C LEU A 25 25.35 9.92 -4.82
N ARG A 26 26.39 9.83 -3.98
CA ARG A 26 27.77 9.73 -4.45
C ARG A 26 28.08 8.44 -5.16
N SER A 27 27.51 7.30 -4.75
CA SER A 27 27.69 6.03 -5.47
C SER A 27 27.12 6.07 -6.89
N HIS A 28 26.22 7.01 -7.19
CA HIS A 28 25.67 7.26 -8.52
C HIS A 28 26.29 8.47 -9.22
N GLY A 29 27.42 8.99 -8.71
CA GLY A 29 28.16 10.09 -9.35
C GLY A 29 27.58 11.48 -9.12
N VAL A 30 26.59 11.66 -8.24
CA VAL A 30 25.97 12.97 -7.97
C VAL A 30 26.82 13.77 -6.97
N PRO A 31 27.41 14.93 -7.33
CA PRO A 31 28.16 15.76 -6.38
C PRO A 31 27.29 16.15 -5.19
N THR A 32 27.77 15.89 -3.97
CA THR A 32 26.95 16.04 -2.76
C THR A 32 27.72 16.73 -1.64
N VAL A 33 27.11 17.74 -1.04
CA VAL A 33 27.59 18.43 0.16
C VAL A 33 26.59 18.20 1.31
N VAL A 34 27.10 17.83 2.49
CA VAL A 34 26.30 17.70 3.71
C VAL A 34 26.58 18.89 4.61
N LEU A 35 25.53 19.60 5.02
CA LEU A 35 25.60 20.79 5.88
C LEU A 35 25.07 20.42 7.27
N GLU A 36 25.93 20.47 8.28
CA GLU A 36 25.59 20.06 9.65
C GLU A 36 25.88 21.20 10.63
N GLN A 37 24.88 21.55 11.46
CA GLN A 37 24.99 22.65 12.41
C GLN A 37 25.93 22.34 13.59
N ARG A 38 26.04 21.07 14.00
CA ARG A 38 26.92 20.65 15.09
C ARG A 38 28.36 20.60 14.61
N THR A 39 29.28 21.07 15.43
CA THR A 39 30.73 20.99 15.18
C THR A 39 31.24 19.56 15.32
N GLU A 40 30.62 18.78 16.21
CA GLU A 40 30.98 17.39 16.50
C GLU A 40 29.78 16.44 16.29
N PRO A 41 30.04 15.14 16.00
CA PRO A 41 28.99 14.12 16.01
C PRO A 41 28.31 14.02 17.37
N MET A 42 27.06 13.54 17.38
CA MET A 42 26.41 13.19 18.65
C MET A 42 27.11 12.01 19.30
N THR A 43 27.25 12.08 20.62
CA THR A 43 27.80 10.99 21.43
C THR A 43 26.69 10.13 22.04
N GLU A 44 25.44 10.58 22.03
CA GLU A 44 24.33 9.88 22.68
C GLU A 44 23.42 9.11 21.70
N SER A 45 23.15 7.85 22.01
CA SER A 45 22.34 6.97 21.16
C SER A 45 20.86 7.06 21.50
N ARG A 46 20.11 7.83 20.70
CA ARG A 46 18.65 8.00 20.85
C ARG A 46 17.84 6.80 20.36
N ALA A 47 18.30 6.15 19.29
CA ALA A 47 17.76 4.92 18.74
C ALA A 47 18.82 3.80 18.79
N SER A 48 18.39 2.53 18.82
CA SER A 48 19.31 1.39 18.83
C SER A 48 18.80 0.14 18.10
N THR A 49 17.69 0.24 17.36
CA THR A 49 17.05 -0.93 16.74
C THR A 49 17.01 -0.79 15.22
N LEU A 50 17.50 -1.82 14.52
CA LEU A 50 17.39 -1.98 13.07
C LEU A 50 16.47 -3.17 12.76
N HIS A 51 15.56 -3.00 11.82
CA HIS A 51 14.61 -4.04 11.41
C HIS A 51 15.02 -4.71 10.10
N THR A 52 14.40 -5.85 9.79
CA THR A 52 14.67 -6.67 8.61
C THR A 52 14.90 -5.86 7.33
N ARG A 53 13.97 -4.98 6.94
CA ARG A 53 14.10 -4.19 5.70
C ARG A 53 15.31 -3.26 5.71
N THR A 54 15.65 -2.69 6.86
CA THR A 54 16.81 -1.80 6.99
C THR A 54 18.11 -2.59 6.97
N MET A 55 18.12 -3.80 7.55
CA MET A 55 19.28 -4.70 7.45
C MET A 55 19.58 -5.05 5.99
N GLU A 56 18.56 -5.39 5.19
CA GLU A 56 18.71 -5.59 3.74
C GLU A 56 19.32 -4.37 3.05
N LEU A 57 18.76 -3.18 3.30
CA LEU A 57 19.24 -1.94 2.69
C LEU A 57 20.69 -1.62 3.04
N LEU A 58 21.09 -1.85 4.30
CA LEU A 58 22.46 -1.61 4.75
C LEU A 58 23.41 -2.68 4.19
N GLU A 59 22.95 -3.89 3.96
CA GLU A 59 23.74 -4.94 3.33
C GLU A 59 24.04 -4.63 1.87
N GLU A 60 23.02 -4.26 1.10
CA GLU A 60 23.15 -3.87 -0.31
C GLU A 60 24.19 -2.76 -0.52
N ARG A 61 24.47 -1.98 0.53
CA ARG A 61 25.39 -0.84 0.54
C ARG A 61 26.76 -1.15 1.16
N GLY A 62 26.99 -2.40 1.58
CA GLY A 62 28.21 -2.83 2.28
C GLY A 62 28.37 -2.23 3.69
N VAL A 63 27.32 -1.63 4.25
CA VAL A 63 27.36 -0.99 5.58
C VAL A 63 27.35 -2.04 6.68
N LEU A 64 26.58 -3.11 6.54
CA LEU A 64 26.55 -4.19 7.56
C LEU A 64 27.93 -4.85 7.75
N ALA A 65 28.70 -5.04 6.68
CA ALA A 65 30.04 -5.61 6.77
C ALA A 65 30.98 -4.76 7.65
N ARG A 66 30.87 -3.43 7.58
CA ARG A 66 31.64 -2.49 8.41
C ARG A 66 31.14 -2.39 9.84
N LEU A 67 29.83 -2.55 10.03
CA LEU A 67 29.24 -2.65 11.36
C LEU A 67 29.62 -3.95 12.06
N GLY A 68 30.02 -5.00 11.33
CA GLY A 68 30.30 -6.31 11.92
C GLY A 68 29.05 -6.95 12.54
N PRO A 69 29.21 -7.98 13.37
CA PRO A 69 28.07 -8.68 13.98
C PRO A 69 27.28 -7.73 14.88
N LEU A 70 25.96 -7.71 14.67
CA LEU A 70 25.01 -6.99 15.50
C LEU A 70 24.30 -7.98 16.43
N PRO A 71 24.16 -7.68 17.73
CA PRO A 71 23.39 -8.52 18.64
C PRO A 71 21.92 -8.61 18.22
N ASP A 72 21.33 -9.79 18.40
CA ASP A 72 19.88 -9.97 18.30
C ASP A 72 19.19 -9.13 19.39
N GLY A 73 18.21 -8.32 18.99
CA GLY A 73 17.37 -7.55 19.91
C GLY A 73 16.28 -8.37 20.60
N GLY A 74 16.19 -9.66 20.27
CA GLY A 74 15.17 -10.58 20.73
C GLY A 74 13.79 -10.27 20.14
N PRO A 75 12.71 -10.81 20.72
CA PRO A 75 11.35 -10.57 20.23
C PRO A 75 11.01 -9.09 20.35
N GLY A 76 10.39 -8.51 19.33
CA GLY A 76 9.89 -7.14 19.34
C GLY A 76 8.63 -6.97 20.18
N HIS A 77 7.90 -5.89 19.92
CA HIS A 77 6.62 -5.62 20.58
C HIS A 77 5.70 -4.80 19.69
N PHE A 78 4.40 -4.80 20.02
CA PHE A 78 3.43 -3.81 19.55
C PHE A 78 2.79 -3.17 20.78
N GLY A 79 3.15 -1.92 21.10
CA GLY A 79 2.60 -1.21 22.27
C GLY A 79 2.91 -1.89 23.62
N GLY A 80 4.14 -2.39 23.79
CA GLY A 80 4.58 -3.14 24.96
C GLY A 80 4.16 -4.62 24.99
N LEU A 81 3.22 -5.04 24.15
CA LEU A 81 2.83 -6.44 24.03
C LEU A 81 3.85 -7.21 23.18
N ARG A 82 4.32 -8.37 23.66
CA ARG A 82 5.35 -9.17 23.00
C ARG A 82 4.93 -9.56 21.58
N LEU A 83 5.80 -9.30 20.60
CA LEU A 83 5.60 -9.64 19.20
C LEU A 83 6.91 -10.17 18.60
N ASP A 84 6.92 -11.42 18.19
CA ASP A 84 8.06 -11.97 17.46
C ASP A 84 8.12 -11.41 16.04
N LEU A 85 9.15 -10.64 15.73
CA LEU A 85 9.34 -10.00 14.43
C LEU A 85 9.88 -10.98 13.37
N THR A 86 10.44 -12.13 13.77
CA THR A 86 10.85 -13.18 12.83
C THR A 86 9.65 -13.75 12.07
N ALA A 87 8.46 -13.71 12.68
CA ALA A 87 7.20 -14.13 12.07
C ALA A 87 6.82 -13.31 10.81
N ALA A 88 7.45 -12.15 10.57
CA ALA A 88 7.25 -11.38 9.36
C ALA A 88 7.62 -12.19 8.10
N GLU A 89 8.75 -12.88 8.18
CA GLU A 89 9.34 -13.69 7.12
C GLU A 89 10.41 -14.64 7.70
N PRO A 90 10.02 -15.81 8.25
CA PRO A 90 10.93 -16.66 9.04
C PRO A 90 12.16 -17.16 8.29
N ALA A 91 12.06 -17.32 6.98
CA ALA A 91 13.18 -17.75 6.13
C ALA A 91 14.13 -16.60 5.75
N HIS A 92 13.81 -15.36 6.11
CA HIS A 92 14.63 -14.21 5.76
C HIS A 92 15.89 -14.18 6.63
N ARG A 93 17.05 -14.04 6.00
CA ARG A 93 18.37 -14.08 6.67
C ARG A 93 18.55 -13.04 7.79
N HIS A 94 17.85 -11.92 7.69
CA HIS A 94 17.88 -10.82 8.68
C HIS A 94 16.56 -10.71 9.47
N ALA A 95 15.73 -11.75 9.46
CA ALA A 95 14.42 -11.73 10.11
C ALA A 95 14.54 -11.33 11.59
N GLY A 96 13.81 -10.29 12.00
CA GLY A 96 13.75 -9.86 13.39
C GLY A 96 14.17 -8.41 13.58
N GLN A 97 14.81 -8.14 14.72
CA GLN A 97 15.33 -6.83 15.08
C GLN A 97 16.74 -6.95 15.66
N TRP A 98 17.59 -5.98 15.35
CA TRP A 98 19.01 -6.03 15.63
C TRP A 98 19.45 -4.79 16.40
N LYS A 99 20.35 -4.96 17.37
CA LYS A 99 20.85 -3.86 18.19
C LYS A 99 22.05 -3.20 17.54
N CYS A 100 21.90 -1.93 17.18
CA CYS A 100 22.99 -1.09 16.70
C CYS A 100 22.84 0.31 17.29
N PRO A 101 23.73 0.74 18.19
CA PRO A 101 23.78 2.13 18.64
C PRO A 101 23.81 3.07 17.43
N GLN A 102 22.98 4.11 17.47
CA GLN A 102 22.88 5.08 16.38
C GLN A 102 24.22 5.76 16.11
N THR A 103 25.00 6.05 17.16
CA THR A 103 26.35 6.65 17.04
C THR A 103 27.30 5.77 16.23
N ARG A 104 27.25 4.45 16.42
CA ARG A 104 28.01 3.48 15.63
C ARG A 104 27.59 3.49 14.16
N LEU A 105 26.27 3.51 13.90
CA LEU A 105 25.73 3.58 12.54
C LEU A 105 26.13 4.88 11.84
N GLU A 106 26.00 6.03 12.52
CA GLU A 106 26.40 7.34 11.98
C GLU A 106 27.89 7.37 11.62
N ALA A 107 28.76 6.83 12.47
CA ALA A 107 30.20 6.79 12.21
C ALA A 107 30.51 6.02 10.91
N VAL A 108 29.94 4.83 10.73
CA VAL A 108 30.13 4.00 9.52
C VAL A 108 29.55 4.66 8.28
N LEU A 109 28.35 5.25 8.37
CA LEU A 109 27.72 5.95 7.25
C LEU A 109 28.51 7.20 6.85
N GLN A 110 29.07 7.92 7.83
CA GLN A 110 29.91 9.08 7.57
C GLN A 110 31.20 8.71 6.85
N GLU A 111 31.87 7.65 7.30
CA GLU A 111 33.07 7.13 6.64
C GLU A 111 32.76 6.71 5.19
N ARG A 112 31.70 5.91 4.98
CA ARG A 112 31.25 5.52 3.63
C ARG A 112 30.97 6.74 2.75
N ALA A 113 30.22 7.72 3.25
CA ALA A 113 29.88 8.91 2.47
C ALA A 113 31.14 9.70 2.07
N ARG A 114 32.12 9.83 2.98
CA ARG A 114 33.40 10.49 2.72
C ARG A 114 34.25 9.76 1.68
N GLU A 115 34.37 8.44 1.80
CA GLU A 115 35.11 7.62 0.83
C GLU A 115 34.51 7.70 -0.58
N LEU A 116 33.19 7.77 -0.69
CA LEU A 116 32.49 7.99 -1.96
C LEU A 116 32.60 9.45 -2.45
N GLY A 117 33.18 10.35 -1.66
CA GLY A 117 33.48 11.73 -2.02
C GLY A 117 32.40 12.75 -1.66
N ALA A 118 31.52 12.46 -0.69
CA ALA A 118 30.63 13.47 -0.13
C ALA A 118 31.42 14.45 0.74
N VAL A 119 31.15 15.75 0.60
CA VAL A 119 31.79 16.79 1.41
C VAL A 119 30.93 17.10 2.62
N VAL A 120 31.36 16.69 3.82
CA VAL A 120 30.64 16.98 5.07
C VAL A 120 31.19 18.24 5.72
N ARG A 121 30.36 19.28 5.83
CA ARG A 121 30.68 20.58 6.44
C ARG A 121 29.94 20.73 7.77
N ARG A 122 30.66 20.51 8.87
CA ARG A 122 30.19 20.66 10.24
C ARG A 122 30.28 22.11 10.72
N GLY A 123 29.51 22.43 11.77
CA GLY A 123 29.41 23.79 12.30
C GLY A 123 28.71 24.77 11.35
N ARG A 124 27.94 24.31 10.37
CA ARG A 124 27.24 25.13 9.36
C ARG A 124 25.74 25.04 9.57
N ARG A 125 25.16 26.08 10.18
CA ARG A 125 23.72 26.18 10.40
C ARG A 125 23.05 26.81 9.18
N LEU A 126 22.01 26.17 8.65
CA LEU A 126 21.19 26.74 7.58
C LEU A 126 20.43 27.98 8.11
N THR A 127 20.49 29.09 7.39
CA THR A 127 19.80 30.33 7.78
C THR A 127 18.82 30.84 6.74
N ALA A 128 19.05 30.55 5.45
CA ALA A 128 18.11 30.89 4.39
C ALA A 128 18.18 29.89 3.23
N LEU A 129 17.06 29.76 2.52
CA LEU A 129 16.91 28.88 1.37
C LEU A 129 15.98 29.56 0.35
N HIS A 130 16.40 29.61 -0.92
CA HIS A 130 15.62 30.22 -1.99
C HIS A 130 15.65 29.33 -3.24
N ASP A 131 14.52 28.73 -3.60
CA ASP A 131 14.35 28.03 -4.87
C ASP A 131 14.15 29.05 -6.00
N ARG A 132 15.09 29.08 -6.96
CA ARG A 132 15.08 30.00 -8.10
C ARG A 132 14.62 29.32 -9.39
N GLY A 133 14.06 28.11 -9.30
CA GLY A 133 13.56 27.33 -10.44
C GLY A 133 14.64 26.60 -11.23
N GLY A 134 15.80 27.23 -11.46
CA GLY A 134 16.99 26.58 -12.07
C GLY A 134 17.88 25.88 -11.05
N ASP A 135 18.00 26.46 -9.87
CA ASP A 135 18.79 25.98 -8.74
C ASP A 135 18.16 26.45 -7.41
N VAL A 136 18.78 26.08 -6.30
CA VAL A 136 18.43 26.52 -4.95
C VAL A 136 19.64 27.23 -4.35
N LEU A 137 19.45 28.48 -3.95
CA LEU A 137 20.44 29.23 -3.19
C LEU A 137 20.31 28.88 -1.70
N VAL A 138 21.39 28.36 -1.13
CA VAL A 138 21.50 27.96 0.26
C VAL A 138 22.43 28.95 0.98
N GLU A 139 21.96 29.52 2.09
CA GLU A 139 22.80 30.34 2.98
C GLU A 139 23.03 29.63 4.30
N THR A 140 24.29 29.50 4.70
CA THR A 140 24.66 28.95 6.00
C THR A 140 25.47 29.95 6.81
N GLN A 141 25.49 29.75 8.12
CA GLN A 141 26.28 30.51 9.07
C GLN A 141 27.11 29.57 9.94
N ASP A 142 28.37 29.91 10.18
CA ASP A 142 29.19 29.19 11.17
C ASP A 142 29.02 29.71 12.60
N THR A 143 29.74 29.08 13.54
CA THR A 143 29.74 29.45 14.97
C THR A 143 30.28 30.85 15.24
N GLU A 144 31.08 31.41 14.33
CA GLU A 144 31.60 32.79 14.42
C GLU A 144 30.68 33.80 13.72
N GLY A 145 29.56 33.35 13.16
CA GLY A 145 28.60 34.20 12.47
C GLY A 145 28.91 34.47 11.01
N ARG A 146 29.99 33.90 10.44
CA ARG A 146 30.38 34.09 9.05
C ARG A 146 29.42 33.36 8.13
N ARG A 147 28.95 34.05 7.09
CA ARG A 147 27.97 33.53 6.13
C ARG A 147 28.65 32.91 4.91
N GLU A 148 28.07 31.83 4.42
CA GLU A 148 28.46 31.18 3.18
C GLU A 148 27.22 30.96 2.30
N ARG A 149 27.38 31.16 0.99
CA ARG A 149 26.34 30.94 -0.01
C ARG A 149 26.74 29.83 -0.97
N LEU A 150 25.81 28.92 -1.24
CA LEU A 150 26.00 27.79 -2.16
C LEU A 150 24.81 27.74 -3.13
N SER A 151 25.08 27.57 -4.42
CA SER A 151 24.05 27.20 -5.41
C SER A 151 24.06 25.68 -5.57
N CYS A 152 22.88 25.06 -5.48
CA CYS A 152 22.70 23.61 -5.57
C CYS A 152 21.53 23.28 -6.49
N ALA A 153 21.59 22.17 -7.24
CA ALA A 153 20.47 21.74 -8.07
C ALA A 153 19.26 21.31 -7.25
N TYR A 154 19.51 20.71 -6.08
CA TYR A 154 18.48 20.28 -5.13
C TYR A 154 18.99 20.44 -3.69
N VAL A 155 18.04 20.63 -2.76
CA VAL A 155 18.28 20.61 -1.32
C VAL A 155 17.40 19.57 -0.66
N VAL A 156 17.97 18.75 0.22
CA VAL A 156 17.22 17.76 0.99
C VAL A 156 17.35 18.05 2.48
N GLY A 157 16.23 18.27 3.15
CA GLY A 157 16.14 18.38 4.60
C GLY A 157 16.18 17.00 5.26
N CYS A 158 17.26 16.73 5.98
CA CYS A 158 17.47 15.58 6.86
C CYS A 158 17.84 16.06 8.29
N ASP A 159 17.37 17.24 8.66
CA ASP A 159 17.78 18.05 9.81
C ASP A 159 16.88 17.85 11.05
N GLY A 160 16.21 16.70 11.12
CA GLY A 160 15.47 16.25 12.31
C GLY A 160 14.05 16.83 12.44
N GLY A 161 13.40 16.52 13.57
CA GLY A 161 12.01 16.89 13.83
C GLY A 161 11.75 18.40 13.76
N ASP A 162 12.70 19.22 14.21
CA ASP A 162 12.66 20.69 14.15
C ASP A 162 13.31 21.26 12.88
N SER A 163 13.10 20.58 11.74
CA SER A 163 13.70 20.92 10.45
C SER A 163 13.59 22.41 10.10
N THR A 164 14.75 23.02 9.88
CA THR A 164 14.90 24.38 9.35
C THR A 164 14.57 24.41 7.87
N VAL A 165 14.92 23.37 7.12
CA VAL A 165 14.55 23.25 5.70
C VAL A 165 13.03 23.26 5.54
N ARG A 166 12.31 22.45 6.32
CA ARG A 166 10.84 22.38 6.28
C ARG A 166 10.20 23.76 6.50
N ARG A 167 10.69 24.51 7.48
CA ARG A 167 10.19 25.86 7.80
C ARG A 167 10.52 26.88 6.70
N LEU A 168 11.78 26.95 6.27
CA LEU A 168 12.21 27.93 5.26
C LEU A 168 11.57 27.71 3.89
N ALA A 169 11.29 26.45 3.53
CA ALA A 169 10.60 26.10 2.29
C ALA A 169 9.07 26.03 2.43
N SER A 170 8.51 26.46 3.56
CA SER A 170 7.06 26.56 3.80
C SER A 170 6.31 25.26 3.50
N PHE A 171 6.81 24.14 4.00
CA PHE A 171 6.08 22.87 3.96
C PHE A 171 5.03 22.84 5.06
N ASP A 172 3.78 22.50 4.69
CA ASP A 172 2.74 22.28 5.70
C ASP A 172 3.04 21.03 6.50
N PHE A 173 2.87 21.11 7.82
CA PHE A 173 3.19 20.03 8.75
C PHE A 173 1.98 19.66 9.60
N ALA A 174 1.14 18.80 9.03
CA ALA A 174 -0.16 18.44 9.57
C ALA A 174 -0.06 17.32 10.62
N GLY A 175 -0.88 17.40 11.66
CA GLY A 175 -0.92 16.37 12.70
C GLY A 175 -1.44 16.88 14.04
N SER A 176 -1.09 16.18 15.11
CA SER A 176 -1.51 16.45 16.48
C SER A 176 -0.31 16.71 17.39
N ASP A 177 -0.48 17.66 18.30
CA ASP A 177 0.47 17.93 19.38
C ASP A 177 0.49 16.80 20.41
N ALA A 178 1.57 16.77 21.17
CA ALA A 178 1.80 15.82 22.24
C ALA A 178 0.71 15.86 23.32
N ARG A 179 0.34 14.68 23.80
CA ARG A 179 -0.57 14.43 24.93
C ARG A 179 0.06 13.57 26.01
N ARG A 180 1.17 12.88 25.71
CA ARG A 180 1.91 12.04 26.65
C ARG A 180 3.40 12.21 26.43
N GLU A 181 4.16 12.16 27.50
CA GLU A 181 5.63 12.23 27.51
C GLU A 181 6.20 11.03 28.26
N MET A 182 7.32 10.50 27.79
CA MET A 182 8.12 9.52 28.53
C MET A 182 9.48 10.12 28.85
N LEU A 183 9.83 10.06 30.14
CA LEU A 183 11.13 10.48 30.63
C LEU A 183 12.13 9.33 30.47
N ARG A 184 13.38 9.66 30.15
CA ARG A 184 14.47 8.70 29.97
C ARG A 184 15.74 9.23 30.61
N ALA A 185 16.45 8.35 31.31
CA ALA A 185 17.77 8.62 31.83
C ALA A 185 18.70 7.41 31.62
N ASP A 186 19.96 7.67 31.30
CA ASP A 186 21.05 6.72 31.50
C ASP A 186 21.74 7.09 32.80
N VAL A 187 21.86 6.13 33.71
CA VAL A 187 22.27 6.37 35.10
C VAL A 187 23.32 5.34 35.50
N ASP A 188 24.41 5.84 36.07
CA ASP A 188 25.45 5.02 36.66
C ASP A 188 25.15 4.74 38.14
N GLY A 189 25.58 3.57 38.63
CA GLY A 189 25.44 3.17 40.03
C GLY A 189 24.04 2.72 40.47
N LEU A 190 23.11 2.47 39.52
CA LEU A 190 21.83 1.84 39.85
C LEU A 190 21.95 0.31 39.88
N ASP A 191 21.33 -0.29 40.89
CA ASP A 191 21.13 -1.73 41.00
C ASP A 191 19.63 -2.03 41.17
N ILE A 192 18.92 -2.08 40.03
CA ILE A 192 17.48 -2.33 39.97
C ILE A 192 17.19 -3.44 38.96
N PRO A 193 16.11 -4.23 39.14
CA PRO A 193 15.72 -5.27 38.20
C PRO A 193 15.52 -4.76 36.77
N ASP A 194 15.87 -5.57 35.78
CA ASP A 194 15.49 -5.32 34.39
C ASP A 194 13.97 -5.38 34.23
N ARG A 195 13.40 -4.37 33.56
CA ARG A 195 11.96 -4.23 33.34
C ARG A 195 11.71 -3.91 31.88
N ARG A 196 10.84 -4.68 31.24
CA ARG A 196 10.50 -4.48 29.83
C ARG A 196 9.06 -4.02 29.70
N PHE A 197 8.86 -2.71 29.55
CA PHE A 197 7.55 -2.09 29.42
C PHE A 197 6.58 -2.54 30.54
N GLU A 198 7.08 -2.62 31.77
CA GLU A 198 6.31 -3.07 32.91
C GLU A 198 5.27 -2.01 33.28
N ARG A 199 4.01 -2.42 33.35
CA ARG A 199 2.89 -1.55 33.68
C ARG A 199 2.51 -1.73 35.14
N HIS A 200 2.45 -0.62 35.86
CA HIS A 200 2.00 -0.50 37.23
C HIS A 200 0.64 0.21 37.28
N ALA A 201 0.03 0.28 38.47
CA ALA A 201 -1.27 0.95 38.64
C ALA A 201 -1.26 2.44 38.22
N ARG A 202 -0.12 3.13 38.40
CA ARG A 202 0.02 4.56 38.14
C ARG A 202 0.87 4.92 36.91
N GLY A 203 1.45 3.95 36.22
CA GLY A 203 2.30 4.26 35.08
C GLY A 203 3.02 3.08 34.47
N LEU A 204 4.03 3.40 33.65
CA LEU A 204 4.88 2.46 32.94
C LEU A 204 6.34 2.68 33.34
N ALA A 205 7.07 1.61 33.60
CA ALA A 205 8.50 1.62 33.88
C ALA A 205 9.26 0.68 32.93
N THR A 206 10.48 1.08 32.57
CA THR A 206 11.44 0.26 31.82
C THR A 206 12.81 0.47 32.43
N ALA A 207 13.55 -0.62 32.66
CA ALA A 207 14.92 -0.62 33.13
C ALA A 207 15.72 -1.64 32.32
N HIS A 208 16.90 -1.27 31.86
CA HIS A 208 17.81 -2.17 31.17
C HIS A 208 19.26 -1.82 31.53
N ARG A 209 19.99 -2.77 32.09
CA ARG A 209 21.42 -2.61 32.38
C ARG A 209 22.29 -2.98 31.19
N TRP A 210 23.16 -2.08 30.77
CA TRP A 210 24.13 -2.32 29.71
C TRP A 210 25.36 -3.07 30.24
N PRO A 211 26.14 -3.75 29.37
CA PRO A 211 27.36 -4.45 29.78
C PRO A 211 28.43 -3.56 30.41
N ASP A 212 28.40 -2.25 30.14
CA ASP A 212 29.32 -1.26 30.74
C ASP A 212 28.92 -0.82 32.16
N GLY A 213 27.81 -1.37 32.69
CA GLY A 213 27.29 -1.08 34.03
C GLY A 213 26.23 0.02 34.06
N THR A 214 26.07 0.80 32.98
CA THR A 214 25.07 1.87 32.89
C THR A 214 23.65 1.29 32.86
N THR A 215 22.73 1.86 33.63
CA THR A 215 21.31 1.47 33.60
C THR A 215 20.48 2.52 32.88
N ARG A 216 19.78 2.11 31.82
CA ARG A 216 18.77 2.94 31.14
C ARG A 216 17.44 2.79 31.84
N VAL A 217 16.91 3.88 32.37
CA VAL A 217 15.54 3.95 32.92
C VAL A 217 14.64 4.77 32.01
N MET A 218 13.40 4.33 31.82
CA MET A 218 12.34 5.13 31.21
C MET A 218 11.07 5.02 32.03
N VAL A 219 10.36 6.13 32.19
CA VAL A 219 9.15 6.19 33.02
C VAL A 219 8.10 7.13 32.42
N HIS A 220 6.84 6.72 32.54
CA HIS A 220 5.67 7.53 32.22
C HIS A 220 4.62 7.36 33.32
N VAL A 221 4.14 8.47 33.87
CA VAL A 221 3.01 8.51 34.82
C VAL A 221 1.72 8.66 34.02
N PHE A 222 0.75 7.77 34.24
CA PHE A 222 -0.51 7.80 33.50
C PHE A 222 -1.31 9.08 33.80
N GLY A 223 -1.85 9.70 32.74
CA GLY A 223 -2.63 10.93 32.84
C GLY A 223 -1.80 12.22 32.89
N THR A 224 -0.47 12.13 33.01
CA THR A 224 0.40 13.30 32.99
C THR A 224 0.59 13.84 31.57
N ALA A 225 0.28 15.12 31.39
CA ALA A 225 0.52 15.84 30.14
C ALA A 225 2.01 16.19 29.98
N PRO A 226 2.51 16.35 28.74
CA PRO A 226 3.89 16.78 28.48
C PRO A 226 4.17 18.15 29.11
N ALA A 227 5.33 18.28 29.77
CA ALA A 227 5.76 19.57 30.28
C ALA A 227 6.30 20.46 29.13
N PRO A 228 6.03 21.77 29.13
CA PRO A 228 6.74 22.69 28.25
C PRO A 228 8.23 22.72 28.63
N ARG A 229 9.13 22.39 27.69
CA ARG A 229 10.58 22.36 27.96
C ARG A 229 11.38 23.00 26.84
N ALA A 230 12.45 23.70 27.21
CA ALA A 230 13.48 24.19 26.29
C ALA A 230 14.71 23.25 26.23
N GLY A 231 14.73 22.18 27.03
CA GLY A 231 15.87 21.27 27.19
C GLY A 231 15.49 19.95 27.87
N PRO A 232 16.48 19.09 28.19
CA PRO A 232 16.24 17.81 28.83
C PRO A 232 15.60 17.96 30.22
N PRO A 233 14.87 16.93 30.71
CA PRO A 233 14.30 16.94 32.05
C PRO A 233 15.40 16.92 33.13
N GLY A 234 15.08 17.45 34.31
CA GLY A 234 15.94 17.31 35.48
C GLY A 234 15.94 15.87 36.01
N TYR A 235 17.04 15.41 36.60
CA TYR A 235 17.09 14.04 37.13
C TYR A 235 16.09 13.82 38.28
N GLU A 236 15.89 14.82 39.13
CA GLU A 236 14.90 14.79 40.22
C GLU A 236 13.48 14.48 39.72
N GLU A 237 13.14 14.93 38.52
CA GLU A 237 11.86 14.65 37.90
C GLU A 237 11.72 13.18 37.50
N VAL A 238 12.79 12.61 36.94
CA VAL A 238 12.86 11.17 36.62
C VAL A 238 12.75 10.35 37.91
N VAL A 239 13.44 10.76 38.98
CA VAL A 239 13.40 10.11 40.29
C VAL A 239 11.99 10.15 40.88
N ALA A 240 11.32 11.32 40.84
CA ALA A 240 9.96 11.48 41.35
C ALA A 240 8.96 10.62 40.57
N ALA A 241 9.00 10.65 39.24
CA ALA A 241 8.16 9.83 38.38
C ALA A 241 8.41 8.33 38.60
N TRP A 242 9.68 7.92 38.74
CA TRP A 242 10.06 6.53 39.00
C TRP A 242 9.49 6.04 40.32
N ALA A 243 9.68 6.79 41.40
CA ALA A 243 9.14 6.48 42.72
C ALA A 243 7.61 6.43 42.69
N GLU A 244 6.98 7.32 41.93
CA GLU A 244 5.53 7.33 41.78
C GLU A 244 4.98 6.06 41.12
N VAL A 245 5.66 5.55 40.10
CA VAL A 245 5.21 4.40 39.31
C VAL A 245 5.57 3.07 39.98
N THR A 246 6.80 2.96 40.50
CA THR A 246 7.38 1.68 40.96
C THR A 246 7.39 1.55 42.49
N GLY A 247 7.35 2.68 43.22
CA GLY A 247 7.61 2.72 44.66
C GLY A 247 9.10 2.69 45.03
N GLU A 248 10.02 2.65 44.07
CA GLU A 248 11.46 2.56 44.31
C GLU A 248 12.16 3.92 44.25
N HIS A 249 13.25 4.08 45.01
CA HIS A 249 14.05 5.31 45.01
C HIS A 249 15.36 5.13 44.26
N ILE A 250 15.49 5.81 43.12
CA ILE A 250 16.70 5.77 42.28
C ILE A 250 17.61 6.99 42.44
N GLY A 251 17.28 7.94 43.34
CA GLY A 251 18.01 9.22 43.45
C GLY A 251 19.48 9.14 43.87
N HIS A 252 19.97 7.97 44.28
CA HIS A 252 21.38 7.73 44.58
C HIS A 252 22.25 7.56 43.31
N GLY A 253 21.62 7.31 42.16
CA GLY A 253 22.33 7.13 40.89
C GLY A 253 22.89 8.44 40.34
N ARG A 254 23.95 8.33 39.53
CA ARG A 254 24.55 9.48 38.85
C ARG A 254 24.01 9.57 37.42
N PRO A 255 23.25 10.62 37.05
CA PRO A 255 22.73 10.75 35.69
C PRO A 255 23.88 11.02 34.72
N LEU A 256 24.02 10.17 33.71
CA LEU A 256 24.96 10.33 32.60
C LEU A 256 24.30 11.05 31.43
N TRP A 257 23.01 10.79 31.20
CA TRP A 257 22.25 11.41 30.13
C TRP A 257 20.76 11.47 30.46
N LEU A 258 20.09 12.54 30.04
CA LEU A 258 18.68 12.80 30.31
C LEU A 258 17.99 13.23 29.01
N ASN A 259 16.79 12.71 28.79
CA ASN A 259 15.98 13.06 27.64
C ASN A 259 14.50 12.85 27.95
N ALA A 260 13.64 13.65 27.32
CA ALA A 260 12.22 13.36 27.24
C ALA A 260 11.82 13.21 25.77
N PHE A 261 10.78 12.43 25.51
CA PHE A 261 10.18 12.33 24.20
C PHE A 261 8.69 12.09 24.34
N ASP A 262 7.92 12.62 23.39
CA ASP A 262 6.48 12.67 23.47
C ASP A 262 5.79 11.95 22.30
N ASP A 263 4.46 11.94 22.33
CA ASP A 263 3.61 11.38 21.29
C ASP A 263 3.14 12.40 20.24
N THR A 264 3.90 13.49 20.03
CA THR A 264 3.70 14.37 18.87
C THR A 264 3.68 13.53 17.60
N ARG A 265 2.66 13.76 16.77
CA ARG A 265 2.47 13.06 15.50
C ARG A 265 2.22 14.07 14.42
N ARG A 266 3.22 14.36 13.59
CA ARG A 266 3.09 15.31 12.48
C ARG A 266 3.79 14.80 11.23
N GLN A 267 3.26 15.13 10.06
CA GLN A 267 3.84 14.74 8.77
C GLN A 267 3.74 15.89 7.77
N ALA A 268 4.76 16.04 6.94
CA ALA A 268 4.73 16.98 5.84
C ALA A 268 3.66 16.55 4.81
N THR A 269 2.80 17.46 4.38
CA THR A 269 1.70 17.15 3.43
C THR A 269 2.20 16.80 2.03
N ARG A 270 3.44 17.24 1.73
CA ARG A 270 4.23 16.91 0.55
C ARG A 270 5.70 16.74 0.96
N TYR A 271 6.43 15.84 0.30
CA TYR A 271 7.85 15.58 0.58
C TYR A 271 8.78 16.31 -0.41
N ARG A 272 8.19 17.01 -1.38
CA ARG A 272 8.86 17.84 -2.37
C ARG A 272 8.13 19.16 -2.55
N ALA A 273 8.89 20.25 -2.66
CA ALA A 273 8.44 21.56 -3.09
C ALA A 273 9.50 22.12 -4.05
N GLY A 274 9.19 22.12 -5.36
CA GLY A 274 10.15 22.50 -6.38
C GLY A 274 11.42 21.63 -6.35
N ARG A 275 12.55 22.25 -5.99
CA ARG A 275 13.87 21.62 -5.85
C ARG A 275 14.26 21.31 -4.40
N VAL A 276 13.35 21.52 -3.46
CA VAL A 276 13.55 21.22 -2.03
C VAL A 276 12.78 19.96 -1.67
N LEU A 277 13.43 19.02 -0.97
CA LEU A 277 12.84 17.75 -0.53
C LEU A 277 13.06 17.52 0.96
N LEU A 278 12.30 16.61 1.56
CA LEU A 278 12.42 16.21 2.98
C LEU A 278 12.57 14.69 3.09
N ALA A 279 13.39 14.21 4.02
CA ALA A 279 13.53 12.79 4.35
C ALA A 279 13.75 12.57 5.86
N GLY A 280 13.25 11.46 6.40
CA GLY A 280 13.35 11.14 7.82
C GLY A 280 12.55 12.09 8.70
N ASP A 281 13.06 12.37 9.90
CA ASP A 281 12.32 13.15 10.91
C ASP A 281 11.96 14.58 10.46
N ALA A 282 12.64 15.11 9.44
CA ALA A 282 12.27 16.37 8.81
C ALA A 282 10.90 16.30 8.11
N ALA A 283 10.52 15.12 7.61
CA ALA A 283 9.27 14.85 6.90
C ALA A 283 8.17 14.26 7.81
N HIS A 284 8.53 13.62 8.92
CA HIS A 284 7.58 13.00 9.85
C HIS A 284 8.13 12.97 11.29
N VAL A 285 7.32 13.42 12.26
CA VAL A 285 7.65 13.40 13.69
C VAL A 285 6.69 12.46 14.40
N GLN A 286 7.25 11.62 15.27
CA GLN A 286 6.58 10.53 15.96
C GLN A 286 7.29 10.18 17.27
N MET A 287 6.55 9.52 18.17
CA MET A 287 7.15 8.85 19.31
C MET A 287 8.08 7.71 18.85
N PRO A 288 9.26 7.52 19.46
CA PRO A 288 10.20 6.45 19.11
C PRO A 288 9.78 5.06 19.66
N VAL A 289 8.50 4.71 19.55
CA VAL A 289 7.96 3.39 19.97
C VAL A 289 8.17 2.36 18.85
N GLY A 290 8.43 1.10 19.24
CA GLY A 290 8.56 -0.01 18.30
C GLY A 290 9.80 0.07 17.39
N GLY A 291 10.72 1.01 17.63
CA GLY A 291 11.98 1.13 16.86
C GLY A 291 11.80 1.62 15.41
N GLN A 292 10.64 2.15 15.01
CA GLN A 292 10.34 2.39 13.60
C GLN A 292 10.91 3.70 13.02
N ALA A 293 11.10 4.75 13.82
CA ALA A 293 11.46 6.09 13.34
C ALA A 293 12.76 6.12 12.51
N LEU A 294 13.87 5.61 13.06
CA LEU A 294 15.16 5.53 12.36
C LEU A 294 15.06 4.69 11.09
N ASN A 295 14.39 3.54 11.17
CA ASN A 295 14.21 2.61 10.06
C ASN A 295 13.43 3.27 8.90
N LEU A 296 12.36 4.00 9.22
CA LEU A 296 11.55 4.74 8.26
C LEU A 296 12.40 5.80 7.54
N GLY A 297 13.18 6.58 8.27
CA GLY A 297 14.04 7.61 7.68
C GLY A 297 15.15 7.06 6.79
N LEU A 298 15.80 5.95 7.17
CA LEU A 298 16.81 5.30 6.32
C LEU A 298 16.19 4.77 5.01
N GLN A 299 14.97 4.24 5.08
CA GLN A 299 14.22 3.81 3.89
C GLN A 299 13.81 5.00 3.01
N ASP A 300 13.48 6.16 3.59
CA ASP A 300 13.21 7.38 2.82
C ASP A 300 14.46 7.85 2.07
N ALA A 301 15.62 7.88 2.73
CA ALA A 301 16.90 8.23 2.11
C ALA A 301 17.24 7.32 0.92
N ALA A 302 17.07 6.01 1.10
CA ALA A 302 17.31 5.01 0.06
C ALA A 302 16.40 5.21 -1.17
N GLU A 303 15.09 5.40 -0.95
CA GLU A 303 14.14 5.66 -2.05
C GLU A 303 14.44 6.99 -2.73
N LEU A 304 14.71 8.04 -1.96
CA LEU A 304 15.01 9.37 -2.50
C LEU A 304 16.25 9.35 -3.39
N ALA A 305 17.32 8.68 -2.96
CA ALA A 305 18.54 8.56 -3.76
C ALA A 305 18.23 7.94 -5.14
N ALA A 306 17.52 6.81 -5.16
CA ALA A 306 17.14 6.12 -6.38
C ALA A 306 16.28 7.00 -7.31
N ARG A 307 15.26 7.68 -6.74
CA ARG A 307 14.35 8.57 -7.48
C ARG A 307 15.06 9.80 -8.05
N LEU A 308 15.96 10.40 -7.27
CA LEU A 308 16.75 11.56 -7.70
C LEU A 308 17.66 11.17 -8.86
N THR A 309 18.33 10.02 -8.77
CA THR A 309 19.21 9.54 -9.85
C THR A 309 18.45 9.16 -11.11
N ALA A 310 17.21 8.67 -10.97
CA ALA A 310 16.34 8.33 -12.09
C ALA A 310 15.60 9.55 -12.70
N GLY A 311 15.62 10.71 -12.02
CA GLY A 311 14.87 11.90 -12.44
C GLY A 311 13.37 11.86 -12.13
N ASP A 312 12.89 10.91 -11.32
CA ASP A 312 11.48 10.74 -10.93
C ASP A 312 11.23 11.23 -9.50
N LEU A 313 11.44 12.53 -9.27
CA LEU A 313 11.32 13.12 -7.94
C LEU A 313 9.88 13.22 -7.42
N ASP A 314 8.88 13.24 -8.30
CA ASP A 314 7.47 13.17 -7.88
C ASP A 314 7.06 11.75 -7.46
N GLY A 315 7.73 10.73 -8.02
CA GLY A 315 7.64 9.35 -7.55
C GLY A 315 8.03 9.17 -6.08
N TYR A 316 8.97 9.98 -5.57
CA TYR A 316 9.41 9.90 -4.18
C TYR A 316 8.29 10.23 -3.17
N ASP A 317 7.58 11.37 -3.35
CA ASP A 317 6.45 11.72 -2.47
C ASP A 317 5.38 10.63 -2.50
N ARG A 318 4.99 10.22 -3.71
CA ARG A 318 3.96 9.22 -3.96
C ARG A 318 4.31 7.87 -3.33
N ALA A 319 5.59 7.50 -3.31
CA ALA A 319 6.06 6.24 -2.74
C ALA A 319 6.17 6.30 -1.20
N ARG A 320 6.71 7.40 -0.65
CA ARG A 320 7.10 7.44 0.77
C ARG A 320 6.08 8.09 1.69
N ARG A 321 5.32 9.09 1.23
CA ARG A 321 4.33 9.76 2.08
C ARG A 321 3.24 8.81 2.60
N PRO A 322 2.65 7.88 1.81
CA PRO A 322 1.70 6.90 2.34
C PRO A 322 2.31 5.92 3.33
N VAL A 323 3.59 5.55 3.16
CA VAL A 323 4.32 4.68 4.08
C VAL A 323 4.57 5.39 5.41
N GLY A 324 4.99 6.66 5.37
CA GLY A 324 5.09 7.51 6.55
C GLY A 324 3.75 7.62 7.29
N ALA A 325 2.66 7.92 6.57
CA ALA A 325 1.33 8.06 7.17
C ALA A 325 0.88 6.79 7.91
N ARG A 326 1.04 5.62 7.28
CA ARG A 326 0.73 4.32 7.91
C ARG A 326 1.63 4.07 9.13
N THR A 327 2.93 4.32 9.02
CA THR A 327 3.87 4.11 10.12
C THR A 327 3.52 4.98 11.32
N LEU A 328 3.14 6.24 11.09
CA LEU A 328 2.69 7.15 12.13
C LEU A 328 1.38 6.68 12.78
N THR A 329 0.45 6.10 12.02
CA THR A 329 -0.75 5.47 12.56
C THR A 329 -0.41 4.25 13.43
N ASP A 330 0.49 3.38 12.96
CA ASP A 330 0.93 2.20 13.72
C ASP A 330 1.64 2.63 15.03
N ILE A 331 2.50 3.65 14.98
CA ILE A 331 3.16 4.24 16.14
C ILE A 331 2.13 4.81 17.11
N GLN A 332 1.16 5.58 16.63
CA GLN A 332 0.12 6.16 17.49
C GLN A 332 -0.69 5.08 18.22
N ALA A 333 -1.05 4.00 17.53
CA ALA A 333 -1.72 2.86 18.15
C ALA A 333 -0.85 2.20 19.23
N GLN A 334 0.45 2.03 18.95
CA GLN A 334 1.39 1.50 19.94
C GLN A 334 1.56 2.42 21.15
N SER A 335 1.69 3.73 20.94
CA SER A 335 1.77 4.72 22.02
C SER A 335 0.51 4.69 22.90
N TYR A 336 -0.68 4.56 22.30
CA TYR A 336 -1.93 4.45 23.04
C TYR A 336 -1.99 3.18 23.90
N LEU A 337 -1.65 2.02 23.32
CA LEU A 337 -1.60 0.76 24.06
C LEU A 337 -0.53 0.78 25.15
N LEU A 338 0.61 1.43 24.91
CA LEU A 338 1.76 1.43 25.81
C LEU A 338 1.62 2.43 26.96
N LEU A 339 1.12 3.63 26.69
CA LEU A 339 1.09 4.77 27.62
C LEU A 339 -0.32 5.16 28.09
N GLY A 340 -1.39 4.56 27.56
CA GLY A 340 -2.74 4.73 28.12
C GLY A 340 -2.83 4.18 29.54
N GLY A 341 -3.75 4.70 30.36
CA GLY A 341 -3.93 4.30 31.75
C GLY A 341 -4.70 2.98 31.92
N PRO A 342 -5.32 2.72 33.09
CA PRO A 342 -6.12 1.51 33.31
C PRO A 342 -7.25 1.31 32.29
N GLU A 343 -7.76 2.40 31.68
CA GLU A 343 -8.83 2.38 30.69
C GLU A 343 -8.47 1.61 29.41
N VAL A 344 -7.18 1.48 29.07
CA VAL A 344 -6.76 0.74 27.87
C VAL A 344 -6.58 -0.76 28.11
N GLU A 345 -6.64 -1.23 29.35
CA GLU A 345 -6.31 -2.61 29.71
C GLU A 345 -7.26 -3.66 29.07
N PRO A 346 -8.60 -3.45 29.01
CA PRO A 346 -9.48 -4.37 28.29
C PRO A 346 -9.12 -4.50 26.81
N LEU A 347 -8.79 -3.38 26.15
CA LEU A 347 -8.37 -3.36 24.76
C LEU A 347 -7.03 -4.08 24.57
N ARG A 348 -6.08 -3.88 25.50
CA ARG A 348 -4.78 -4.58 25.48
C ARG A 348 -4.93 -6.09 25.58
N ARG A 349 -5.82 -6.59 26.46
CA ARG A 349 -6.09 -8.03 26.59
C ARG A 349 -6.67 -8.62 25.29
N LEU A 350 -7.71 -7.99 24.76
CA LEU A 350 -8.29 -8.40 23.47
C LEU A 350 -7.25 -8.37 22.35
N PHE A 351 -6.42 -7.34 22.28
CA PHE A 351 -5.38 -7.23 21.26
C PHE A 351 -4.30 -8.31 21.42
N ALA A 352 -3.94 -8.67 22.65
CA ALA A 352 -3.02 -9.77 22.94
C ALA A 352 -3.59 -11.12 22.49
N GLU A 353 -4.88 -11.38 22.73
CA GLU A 353 -5.59 -12.57 22.24
C GLU A 353 -5.57 -12.63 20.70
N LEU A 354 -5.88 -11.51 20.03
CA LEU A 354 -5.86 -11.42 18.56
C LEU A 354 -4.45 -11.67 17.99
N MET A 355 -3.40 -11.17 18.65
CA MET A 355 -2.00 -11.46 18.28
C MET A 355 -1.58 -12.90 18.55
N GLY A 356 -2.37 -13.65 19.32
CA GLY A 356 -2.29 -15.11 19.41
C GLY A 356 -2.45 -15.79 18.05
N GLY A 357 -3.27 -15.22 17.15
CA GLY A 357 -3.49 -15.71 15.80
C GLY A 357 -2.31 -15.46 14.85
N GLY A 358 -1.87 -16.50 14.13
CA GLY A 358 -0.70 -16.45 13.24
C GLY A 358 -0.80 -15.37 12.13
N GLN A 359 -1.98 -15.13 11.58
CA GLN A 359 -2.18 -14.12 10.53
C GLN A 359 -2.01 -12.69 11.05
N VAL A 360 -2.59 -12.37 12.21
CA VAL A 360 -2.48 -11.04 12.83
C VAL A 360 -1.04 -10.77 13.24
N ARG A 361 -0.40 -11.76 13.89
CA ARG A 361 1.01 -11.71 14.27
C ARG A 361 1.91 -11.42 13.08
N ARG A 362 1.78 -12.19 12.00
CA ARG A 362 2.57 -12.00 10.76
C ARG A 362 2.31 -10.62 10.15
N ARG A 363 1.06 -10.18 10.11
CA ARG A 363 0.70 -8.85 9.55
C ARG A 363 1.36 -7.70 10.32
N LEU A 364 1.31 -7.72 11.64
CA LEU A 364 1.94 -6.70 12.49
C LEU A 364 3.48 -6.79 12.41
N ALA A 365 4.03 -8.00 12.44
CA ALA A 365 5.47 -8.22 12.29
C ALA A 365 6.00 -7.65 10.97
N ARG A 366 5.30 -7.88 9.85
CA ARG A 366 5.67 -7.29 8.54
C ARG A 366 5.60 -5.77 8.53
N ARG A 367 4.60 -5.17 9.19
CA ARG A 367 4.48 -3.71 9.30
C ARG A 367 5.64 -3.09 10.08
N ILE A 368 5.92 -3.61 11.28
CA ILE A 368 7.03 -3.11 12.10
C ILE A 368 8.36 -3.33 11.37
N SER A 369 8.54 -4.49 10.73
CA SER A 369 9.80 -4.84 10.07
C SER A 369 10.09 -4.07 8.78
N GLY A 370 9.18 -3.22 8.31
CA GLY A 370 9.31 -2.50 7.03
C GLY A 370 9.08 -3.38 5.79
N LEU A 371 8.49 -4.57 5.95
CA LEU A 371 8.22 -5.54 4.89
C LEU A 371 6.76 -5.54 4.39
N ALA A 372 5.92 -4.66 4.96
CA ALA A 372 4.55 -4.50 4.51
C ALA A 372 4.49 -3.74 3.18
N SER A 373 3.68 -4.24 2.24
CA SER A 373 3.35 -3.49 1.03
C SER A 373 2.74 -2.13 1.40
N PRO A 374 2.95 -1.08 0.58
CA PRO A 374 2.36 0.23 0.80
C PRO A 374 0.85 0.10 1.01
N PRO A 375 0.23 0.90 1.90
CA PRO A 375 -1.22 0.98 1.94
C PRO A 375 -1.75 1.31 0.54
N PRO A 376 -2.86 0.71 0.08
CA PRO A 376 -3.59 1.29 -1.03
C PRO A 376 -3.92 2.75 -0.67
N PRO A 377 -3.87 3.69 -1.62
CA PRO A 377 -4.15 5.10 -1.33
C PRO A 377 -5.51 5.22 -0.65
N ALA A 378 -5.59 6.06 0.38
CA ALA A 378 -6.85 6.38 1.04
C ALA A 378 -7.82 6.92 -0.01
N HIS A 379 -9.05 6.38 -0.05
CA HIS A 379 -10.12 6.84 -0.93
C HIS A 379 -10.46 8.31 -0.61
N THR A 380 -9.80 9.24 -1.29
CA THR A 380 -10.33 10.58 -1.51
C THR A 380 -11.18 10.52 -2.76
N ALA A 381 -12.45 10.88 -2.61
CA ALA A 381 -13.40 10.97 -3.70
C ALA A 381 -12.90 11.95 -4.76
N GLU A 382 -12.29 11.42 -5.83
CA GLU A 382 -12.10 12.09 -7.11
C GLU A 382 -11.81 11.03 -8.19
N THR A 383 -12.48 11.19 -9.32
CA THR A 383 -12.65 10.28 -10.46
C THR A 383 -11.32 9.81 -11.06
N PRO A 384 -11.13 8.51 -11.36
CA PRO A 384 -9.85 8.01 -11.84
C PRO A 384 -9.64 8.35 -13.31
N LYS A 385 -8.58 9.10 -13.61
CA LYS A 385 -7.92 9.07 -14.93
C LYS A 385 -6.47 8.62 -14.78
N ASN A 386 -6.18 7.53 -15.48
CA ASN A 386 -4.89 6.95 -15.88
C ASN A 386 -3.72 6.96 -14.88
N ARG A 387 -3.41 5.77 -14.36
CA ARG A 387 -2.07 5.42 -13.87
C ARG A 387 -1.53 4.24 -14.70
N SER A 388 -0.38 4.45 -15.33
CA SER A 388 0.40 3.44 -16.04
C SER A 388 0.91 2.36 -15.08
N ALA A 389 0.89 1.11 -15.56
CA ALA A 389 0.69 -0.10 -14.76
C ALA A 389 1.96 -0.71 -14.11
N PRO A 390 1.90 -1.18 -12.84
CA PRO A 390 2.68 -2.33 -12.37
C PRO A 390 2.19 -3.62 -13.07
N MET A 391 2.98 -4.70 -13.07
CA MET A 391 2.57 -6.00 -13.67
C MET A 391 1.13 -6.37 -13.27
N GLY A 392 0.25 -6.49 -14.26
CA GLY A 392 -1.19 -6.70 -14.04
C GLY A 392 -1.49 -8.06 -13.39
N ARG A 393 -2.57 -8.15 -12.61
CA ARG A 393 -2.93 -9.33 -11.79
C ARG A 393 -3.22 -10.58 -12.61
N LEU A 394 -3.46 -10.44 -13.90
CA LEU A 394 -3.78 -11.49 -14.86
C LEU A 394 -2.66 -11.69 -15.90
N THR A 395 -1.44 -11.24 -15.60
CA THR A 395 -0.28 -11.47 -16.47
C THR A 395 -0.15 -12.96 -16.80
N ASN A 396 0.03 -13.26 -18.10
CA ASN A 396 0.10 -14.62 -18.66
C ASN A 396 -1.19 -15.45 -18.56
N LYS A 397 -2.34 -14.82 -18.26
CA LYS A 397 -3.65 -15.47 -18.32
C LYS A 397 -4.27 -15.31 -19.71
N THR A 398 -5.14 -16.23 -20.05
CA THR A 398 -5.89 -16.30 -21.30
C THR A 398 -7.38 -16.30 -21.00
N ALA A 399 -8.15 -15.45 -21.67
CA ALA A 399 -9.55 -15.23 -21.39
C ALA A 399 -10.42 -15.30 -22.64
N LEU A 400 -11.57 -15.97 -22.55
CA LEU A 400 -12.66 -15.85 -23.51
C LEU A 400 -13.77 -14.97 -22.92
N VAL A 401 -14.17 -13.91 -23.61
CA VAL A 401 -15.33 -13.09 -23.22
C VAL A 401 -16.36 -13.13 -24.34
N THR A 402 -17.52 -13.74 -24.10
CA THR A 402 -18.57 -13.82 -25.13
C THR A 402 -19.34 -12.50 -25.26
N GLY A 403 -19.59 -12.04 -26.49
CA GLY A 403 -20.39 -10.83 -26.72
C GLY A 403 -19.65 -9.56 -26.29
N SER A 404 -18.34 -9.52 -26.52
CA SER A 404 -17.45 -8.48 -26.03
C SER A 404 -17.10 -7.41 -27.07
N SER A 405 -17.86 -7.33 -28.16
CA SER A 405 -17.70 -6.26 -29.16
C SER A 405 -18.29 -4.92 -28.72
N ARG A 406 -19.12 -4.85 -27.66
CA ARG A 406 -19.73 -3.61 -27.13
C ARG A 406 -20.19 -3.75 -25.68
N GLY A 407 -20.62 -2.64 -25.07
CA GLY A 407 -21.24 -2.58 -23.74
C GLY A 407 -20.40 -3.21 -22.63
N ILE A 408 -21.07 -3.90 -21.70
CA ILE A 408 -20.46 -4.62 -20.57
C ILE A 408 -19.35 -5.57 -21.03
N GLY A 409 -19.59 -6.37 -22.08
CA GLY A 409 -18.60 -7.32 -22.57
C GLY A 409 -17.31 -6.65 -23.06
N ARG A 410 -17.41 -5.51 -23.77
CA ARG A 410 -16.24 -4.73 -24.19
C ARG A 410 -15.47 -4.19 -22.98
N ALA A 411 -16.18 -3.67 -21.98
CA ALA A 411 -15.55 -3.18 -20.75
C ALA A 411 -14.83 -4.30 -19.98
N ILE A 412 -15.44 -5.50 -19.87
CA ILE A 412 -14.80 -6.68 -19.28
C ILE A 412 -13.54 -7.06 -20.06
N ALA A 413 -13.62 -7.17 -21.40
CA ALA A 413 -12.47 -7.54 -22.22
C ALA A 413 -11.31 -6.56 -22.07
N ARG A 414 -11.59 -5.25 -22.09
CA ARG A 414 -10.59 -4.21 -21.85
C ARG A 414 -9.96 -4.33 -20.47
N ARG A 415 -10.76 -4.42 -19.42
CA ARG A 415 -10.25 -4.48 -18.05
C ARG A 415 -9.44 -5.75 -17.76
N LEU A 416 -9.82 -6.91 -18.31
CA LEU A 416 -9.00 -8.13 -18.21
C LEU A 416 -7.65 -7.97 -18.92
N ALA A 417 -7.64 -7.32 -20.09
CA ALA A 417 -6.40 -7.07 -20.84
C ALA A 417 -5.50 -6.02 -20.18
N GLU A 418 -6.07 -4.98 -19.56
CA GLU A 418 -5.35 -4.00 -18.73
C GLU A 418 -4.63 -4.67 -17.56
N GLU A 419 -5.21 -5.74 -17.00
CA GLU A 419 -4.59 -6.57 -15.97
C GLU A 419 -3.63 -7.64 -16.54
N GLY A 420 -3.36 -7.63 -17.85
CA GLY A 420 -2.32 -8.46 -18.48
C GLY A 420 -2.80 -9.78 -19.09
N ALA A 421 -4.11 -10.03 -19.17
CA ALA A 421 -4.64 -11.20 -19.86
C ALA A 421 -4.59 -11.05 -21.39
N LEU A 422 -4.37 -12.15 -22.11
CA LEU A 422 -4.68 -12.26 -23.53
C LEU A 422 -6.17 -12.56 -23.70
N VAL A 423 -6.92 -11.67 -24.36
CA VAL A 423 -8.38 -11.76 -24.43
C VAL A 423 -8.88 -12.13 -25.84
N ALA A 424 -9.63 -13.21 -25.95
CA ALA A 424 -10.44 -13.54 -27.12
C ALA A 424 -11.76 -12.76 -27.07
N VAL A 425 -11.89 -11.78 -27.97
CA VAL A 425 -13.05 -10.90 -28.13
C VAL A 425 -14.07 -11.59 -29.03
N HIS A 426 -15.11 -12.18 -28.44
CA HIS A 426 -16.13 -12.88 -29.22
C HIS A 426 -17.29 -11.96 -29.66
N TYR A 427 -17.73 -12.12 -30.90
CA TYR A 427 -18.87 -11.41 -31.48
C TYR A 427 -19.67 -12.30 -32.45
N ALA A 428 -20.99 -12.07 -32.53
CA ALA A 428 -21.86 -12.71 -33.52
C ALA A 428 -21.96 -11.86 -34.80
N THR A 429 -22.27 -10.58 -34.62
CA THR A 429 -22.40 -9.57 -35.67
C THR A 429 -21.62 -8.31 -35.30
N GLY A 430 -21.33 -7.45 -36.28
CA GLY A 430 -20.58 -6.21 -36.07
C GLY A 430 -19.07 -6.42 -35.97
N GLU A 431 -18.48 -6.89 -37.07
CA GLU A 431 -17.03 -7.11 -37.20
C GLU A 431 -16.22 -5.84 -36.94
N ASP A 432 -16.70 -4.68 -37.42
CA ASP A 432 -16.04 -3.40 -37.15
C ASP A 432 -16.00 -3.05 -35.65
N ALA A 433 -17.07 -3.32 -34.91
CA ALA A 433 -17.11 -3.08 -33.46
C ALA A 433 -16.20 -4.06 -32.70
N ALA A 434 -16.07 -5.30 -33.17
CA ALA A 434 -15.13 -6.27 -32.62
C ALA A 434 -13.68 -5.85 -32.89
N ARG A 435 -13.37 -5.43 -34.13
CA ARG A 435 -12.07 -4.88 -34.52
C ARG A 435 -11.70 -3.67 -33.69
N GLN A 436 -12.59 -2.69 -33.54
CA GLN A 436 -12.37 -1.52 -32.68
C GLN A 436 -12.11 -1.91 -31.22
N SER A 437 -12.75 -2.96 -30.73
CA SER A 437 -12.51 -3.45 -29.36
C SER A 437 -11.10 -4.03 -29.22
N VAL A 438 -10.63 -4.80 -30.21
CA VAL A 438 -9.26 -5.32 -30.25
C VAL A 438 -8.25 -4.18 -30.38
N GLU A 439 -8.45 -3.27 -31.33
CA GLU A 439 -7.59 -2.10 -31.54
C GLU A 439 -7.50 -1.22 -30.29
N SER A 440 -8.61 -1.02 -29.58
CA SER A 440 -8.61 -0.29 -28.31
C SER A 440 -7.77 -1.01 -27.25
N ILE A 441 -7.89 -2.34 -27.13
CA ILE A 441 -7.10 -3.13 -26.17
C ILE A 441 -5.61 -3.04 -26.49
N GLU A 442 -5.25 -3.19 -27.76
CA GLU A 442 -3.86 -3.13 -28.22
C GLU A 442 -3.27 -1.71 -28.07
N GLY A 443 -4.08 -0.68 -28.35
CA GLY A 443 -3.72 0.72 -28.15
C GLY A 443 -3.44 1.07 -26.68
N ASP A 444 -4.12 0.39 -25.75
CA ASP A 444 -3.91 0.52 -24.30
C ASP A 444 -2.75 -0.38 -23.78
N GLY A 445 -2.05 -1.10 -24.68
CA GLY A 445 -0.90 -1.96 -24.34
C GLY A 445 -1.26 -3.40 -23.94
N GLY A 446 -2.55 -3.77 -24.02
CA GLY A 446 -3.04 -5.12 -23.80
C GLY A 446 -2.88 -6.03 -25.02
N LYS A 447 -3.37 -7.27 -24.91
CA LYS A 447 -3.35 -8.25 -26.02
C LYS A 447 -4.74 -8.81 -26.24
N ALA A 448 -5.22 -8.79 -27.48
CA ALA A 448 -6.50 -9.39 -27.82
C ALA A 448 -6.54 -9.96 -29.24
N PHE A 449 -7.60 -10.71 -29.55
CA PHE A 449 -7.94 -11.11 -30.91
C PHE A 449 -9.44 -11.38 -31.04
N ALA A 450 -9.98 -11.21 -32.23
CA ALA A 450 -11.41 -11.39 -32.47
C ALA A 450 -11.74 -12.86 -32.82
N VAL A 451 -12.89 -13.34 -32.34
CA VAL A 451 -13.45 -14.65 -32.70
C VAL A 451 -14.92 -14.48 -33.08
N ARG A 452 -15.30 -14.88 -34.29
CA ARG A 452 -16.67 -14.77 -34.77
C ARG A 452 -17.41 -16.09 -34.57
N ALA A 453 -18.57 -16.04 -33.91
CA ALA A 453 -19.54 -17.12 -33.89
C ALA A 453 -20.93 -16.56 -33.53
N GLU A 454 -21.98 -17.03 -34.19
CA GLU A 454 -23.34 -16.75 -33.73
C GLU A 454 -23.73 -17.81 -32.70
N LEU A 455 -24.09 -17.38 -31.48
CA LEU A 455 -24.57 -18.30 -30.44
C LEU A 455 -26.07 -18.51 -30.55
N GLY A 456 -26.53 -19.71 -30.20
CA GLY A 456 -27.94 -20.11 -30.26
C GLY A 456 -28.34 -20.84 -31.54
N VAL A 457 -27.39 -21.13 -32.44
CA VAL A 457 -27.61 -21.87 -33.70
C VAL A 457 -26.88 -23.21 -33.70
N PRO A 458 -27.29 -24.20 -34.51
CA PRO A 458 -26.57 -25.47 -34.59
C PRO A 458 -25.09 -25.30 -34.95
N GLY A 459 -24.19 -25.90 -34.14
CA GLY A 459 -22.74 -25.86 -34.37
C GLY A 459 -22.03 -24.62 -33.83
N ASP A 460 -22.76 -23.67 -33.23
CA ASP A 460 -22.24 -22.42 -32.67
C ASP A 460 -20.99 -22.56 -31.79
N VAL A 461 -21.05 -23.41 -30.76
CA VAL A 461 -19.94 -23.63 -29.83
C VAL A 461 -18.77 -24.31 -30.52
N HIS A 462 -19.00 -25.13 -31.54
CA HIS A 462 -17.91 -25.72 -32.30
C HIS A 462 -17.11 -24.65 -33.05
N GLU A 463 -17.80 -23.79 -33.80
CA GLU A 463 -17.19 -22.69 -34.55
C GLU A 463 -16.44 -21.71 -33.64
N LEU A 464 -17.05 -21.35 -32.50
CA LEU A 464 -16.39 -20.52 -31.48
C LEU A 464 -15.05 -21.11 -31.04
N PHE A 465 -15.02 -22.41 -30.73
CA PHE A 465 -13.80 -23.05 -30.23
C PHE A 465 -12.76 -23.31 -31.32
N LEU A 466 -13.16 -23.52 -32.59
CA LEU A 466 -12.21 -23.55 -33.70
C LEU A 466 -11.44 -22.24 -33.82
N GLY A 467 -12.14 -21.11 -33.81
CA GLY A 467 -11.52 -19.79 -33.86
C GLY A 467 -10.68 -19.47 -32.62
N LEU A 468 -11.18 -19.83 -31.44
CA LEU A 468 -10.50 -19.62 -30.17
C LEU A 468 -9.17 -20.40 -30.07
N GLU A 469 -9.21 -21.71 -30.35
CA GLU A 469 -8.03 -22.57 -30.26
C GLU A 469 -6.95 -22.15 -31.26
N ARG A 470 -7.36 -21.78 -32.48
CA ARG A 470 -6.46 -21.22 -33.48
C ARG A 470 -5.80 -19.93 -32.97
N GLY A 471 -6.59 -18.97 -32.51
CA GLY A 471 -6.08 -17.67 -32.07
C GLY A 471 -5.20 -17.75 -30.81
N LEU A 472 -5.48 -18.68 -29.89
CA LEU A 472 -4.63 -18.98 -28.73
C LEU A 472 -3.31 -19.60 -29.18
N LYS A 473 -3.34 -20.68 -29.97
CA LYS A 473 -2.12 -21.35 -30.47
C LYS A 473 -1.20 -20.39 -31.23
N GLU A 474 -1.75 -19.53 -32.07
CA GLU A 474 -0.98 -18.51 -32.82
C GLU A 474 -0.23 -17.53 -31.90
N ARG A 475 -0.72 -17.27 -30.68
CA ARG A 475 -0.18 -16.24 -29.77
C ARG A 475 0.58 -16.78 -28.56
N THR A 476 0.25 -18.00 -28.13
CA THR A 476 0.82 -18.60 -26.91
C THR A 476 1.53 -19.93 -27.18
N GLY A 477 1.37 -20.52 -28.36
CA GLY A 477 1.89 -21.84 -28.70
C GLY A 477 1.01 -23.02 -28.24
N GLU A 478 -0.04 -22.77 -27.45
CA GLU A 478 -0.94 -23.80 -26.94
C GLU A 478 -2.40 -23.34 -26.88
N ALA A 479 -3.34 -24.28 -27.02
CA ALA A 479 -4.76 -23.99 -26.79
C ALA A 479 -5.10 -24.25 -25.32
N ALA A 480 -4.92 -23.22 -24.49
CA ALA A 480 -5.24 -23.28 -23.07
C ALA A 480 -5.95 -22.00 -22.63
N LEU A 481 -6.87 -22.14 -21.68
CA LEU A 481 -7.71 -21.08 -21.13
C LEU A 481 -7.54 -21.00 -19.62
N ASP A 482 -7.62 -19.78 -19.08
CA ASP A 482 -7.69 -19.56 -17.63
C ASP A 482 -9.05 -19.01 -17.21
N ILE A 483 -9.67 -18.19 -18.07
CA ILE A 483 -10.88 -17.43 -17.76
C ILE A 483 -11.92 -17.62 -18.87
N VAL A 484 -13.16 -17.93 -18.50
CA VAL A 484 -14.33 -17.94 -19.38
C VAL A 484 -15.38 -17.00 -18.80
N VAL A 485 -15.75 -15.97 -19.56
CA VAL A 485 -16.83 -15.04 -19.22
C VAL A 485 -17.98 -15.23 -20.20
N ASN A 486 -19.08 -15.81 -19.72
CA ASN A 486 -20.32 -15.91 -20.47
C ASN A 486 -21.11 -14.62 -20.31
N ASN A 487 -20.90 -13.67 -21.23
CA ASN A 487 -21.55 -12.36 -21.24
C ASN A 487 -22.55 -12.19 -22.41
N ALA A 488 -22.37 -12.92 -23.51
CA ALA A 488 -23.28 -12.84 -24.64
C ALA A 488 -24.72 -13.14 -24.20
N GLY A 489 -25.64 -12.27 -24.61
CA GLY A 489 -27.05 -12.44 -24.30
C GLY A 489 -27.92 -11.60 -25.23
N VAL A 490 -29.16 -12.03 -25.36
CA VAL A 490 -30.23 -11.34 -26.07
C VAL A 490 -31.38 -11.05 -25.11
N THR A 491 -32.10 -9.98 -25.39
CA THR A 491 -33.32 -9.59 -24.70
C THR A 491 -34.37 -9.20 -25.74
N THR A 492 -35.62 -9.12 -25.34
CA THR A 492 -36.69 -8.56 -26.18
C THR A 492 -36.73 -7.03 -26.02
N PRO A 493 -36.80 -6.25 -27.10
CA PRO A 493 -36.96 -4.79 -27.02
C PRO A 493 -38.26 -4.42 -26.31
N ALA A 494 -38.24 -3.41 -25.44
CA ALA A 494 -39.39 -2.85 -24.69
C ALA A 494 -40.12 -3.77 -23.68
N GLY A 495 -39.67 -5.02 -23.50
CA GLY A 495 -40.42 -6.02 -22.72
C GLY A 495 -41.60 -6.56 -23.52
N VAL A 496 -41.84 -7.86 -23.41
CA VAL A 496 -42.95 -8.55 -24.10
C VAL A 496 -43.83 -9.16 -23.03
N ARG A 497 -45.13 -8.81 -23.07
CA ARG A 497 -46.09 -9.34 -22.10
C ARG A 497 -46.13 -10.86 -22.20
N PRO A 498 -46.34 -11.59 -21.10
CA PRO A 498 -46.30 -13.06 -21.11
C PRO A 498 -47.24 -13.70 -22.14
N GLU A 499 -48.38 -13.06 -22.45
CA GLU A 499 -49.36 -13.54 -23.43
C GLU A 499 -48.90 -13.39 -24.89
N GLU A 500 -47.86 -12.59 -25.14
CA GLU A 500 -47.35 -12.24 -26.47
C GLU A 500 -46.01 -12.90 -26.81
N VAL A 501 -45.38 -13.58 -25.83
CA VAL A 501 -44.11 -14.29 -26.06
C VAL A 501 -44.36 -15.49 -26.97
N THR A 502 -43.77 -15.46 -28.16
CA THR A 502 -43.85 -16.58 -29.11
C THR A 502 -42.90 -17.72 -28.70
N PRO A 503 -43.21 -18.99 -29.05
CA PRO A 503 -42.28 -20.10 -28.85
C PRO A 503 -40.90 -19.85 -29.47
N GLU A 504 -40.85 -19.23 -30.65
CA GLU A 504 -39.61 -18.93 -31.36
C GLU A 504 -38.74 -17.91 -30.61
N GLU A 505 -39.35 -16.88 -30.01
CA GLU A 505 -38.65 -15.91 -29.17
C GLU A 505 -38.17 -16.55 -27.86
N PHE A 506 -39.02 -17.36 -27.23
CA PHE A 506 -38.66 -18.09 -26.01
C PHE A 506 -37.46 -19.02 -26.26
N ASP A 507 -37.51 -19.80 -27.34
CA ASP A 507 -36.45 -20.72 -27.74
C ASP A 507 -35.17 -19.96 -28.05
N ARG A 508 -35.25 -18.81 -28.73
CA ARG A 508 -34.10 -17.95 -28.99
C ARG A 508 -33.46 -17.41 -27.71
N LEU A 509 -34.26 -16.91 -26.76
CA LEU A 509 -33.77 -16.44 -25.46
C LEU A 509 -33.02 -17.56 -24.73
N PHE A 510 -33.63 -18.74 -24.62
CA PHE A 510 -33.02 -19.90 -23.95
C PHE A 510 -31.77 -20.42 -24.67
N ALA A 511 -31.80 -20.45 -26.01
CA ALA A 511 -30.68 -20.92 -26.83
C ALA A 511 -29.42 -20.08 -26.57
N VAL A 512 -29.55 -18.76 -26.54
CA VAL A 512 -28.41 -17.84 -26.36
C VAL A 512 -28.04 -17.65 -24.88
N ASN A 513 -29.02 -17.38 -24.01
CA ASN A 513 -28.74 -16.92 -22.64
C ASN A 513 -28.47 -18.08 -21.65
N ALA A 514 -28.91 -19.30 -21.96
CA ALA A 514 -28.82 -20.44 -21.05
C ALA A 514 -28.12 -21.66 -21.67
N LYS A 515 -28.58 -22.11 -22.84
CA LYS A 515 -28.05 -23.31 -23.51
C LYS A 515 -26.60 -23.08 -23.97
N ALA A 516 -26.31 -21.99 -24.67
CA ALA A 516 -24.96 -21.71 -25.16
C ALA A 516 -23.93 -21.62 -24.02
N PRO A 517 -24.14 -20.88 -22.91
CA PRO A 517 -23.22 -20.87 -21.76
C PRO A 517 -22.90 -22.26 -21.20
N PHE A 518 -23.88 -23.17 -21.11
CA PHE A 518 -23.64 -24.55 -20.68
C PHE A 518 -22.64 -25.26 -21.58
N PHE A 519 -22.88 -25.22 -22.89
CA PHE A 519 -22.03 -25.90 -23.86
C PHE A 519 -20.67 -25.22 -24.03
N VAL A 520 -20.58 -23.90 -23.86
CA VAL A 520 -19.31 -23.17 -23.80
C VAL A 520 -18.48 -23.67 -22.62
N VAL A 521 -19.05 -23.77 -21.42
CA VAL A 521 -18.33 -24.30 -20.25
C VAL A 521 -17.92 -25.75 -20.49
N GLN A 522 -18.84 -26.60 -20.98
CA GLN A 522 -18.56 -27.99 -21.29
C GLN A 522 -17.39 -28.15 -22.27
N ARG A 523 -17.38 -27.37 -23.35
CA ARG A 523 -16.32 -27.43 -24.38
C ARG A 523 -15.01 -26.78 -23.91
N ALA A 524 -15.07 -25.85 -22.97
CA ALA A 524 -13.90 -25.25 -22.34
C ALA A 524 -13.17 -26.19 -21.39
N LEU A 525 -13.85 -27.16 -20.75
CA LEU A 525 -13.26 -27.99 -19.68
C LEU A 525 -11.90 -28.62 -20.02
N PRO A 526 -11.64 -29.14 -21.24
CA PRO A 526 -10.33 -29.69 -21.60
C PRO A 526 -9.24 -28.63 -21.79
N LEU A 527 -9.61 -27.38 -22.11
CA LEU A 527 -8.68 -26.27 -22.32
C LEU A 527 -8.45 -25.46 -21.03
N LEU A 528 -9.43 -25.46 -20.14
CA LEU A 528 -9.42 -24.68 -18.91
C LEU A 528 -8.41 -25.28 -17.93
N ARG A 529 -7.40 -24.51 -17.55
CA ARG A 529 -6.36 -24.94 -16.61
C ARG A 529 -6.91 -25.15 -15.19
N GLU A 530 -6.19 -25.94 -14.41
CA GLU A 530 -6.41 -26.06 -12.96
C GLU A 530 -6.36 -24.66 -12.32
N GLY A 531 -7.28 -24.40 -11.40
CA GLY A 531 -7.43 -23.06 -10.85
C GLY A 531 -8.00 -22.04 -11.83
N GLY A 532 -8.74 -22.46 -12.86
CA GLY A 532 -9.43 -21.56 -13.80
C GLY A 532 -10.62 -20.81 -13.19
N ARG A 533 -11.26 -19.96 -14.00
CA ARG A 533 -12.37 -19.09 -13.61
C ARG A 533 -13.48 -19.13 -14.64
N VAL A 534 -14.71 -19.37 -14.19
CA VAL A 534 -15.92 -19.23 -15.02
C VAL A 534 -16.80 -18.16 -14.38
N ILE A 535 -17.11 -17.11 -15.14
CA ILE A 535 -17.99 -16.03 -14.69
C ILE A 535 -19.18 -15.93 -15.64
N ASN A 536 -20.39 -16.02 -15.10
CA ASN A 536 -21.63 -15.95 -15.85
C ASN A 536 -22.34 -14.63 -15.59
N ILE A 537 -22.65 -13.86 -16.63
CA ILE A 537 -23.39 -12.60 -16.49
C ILE A 537 -24.89 -12.91 -16.43
N SER A 538 -25.44 -12.80 -15.23
CA SER A 538 -26.87 -12.87 -14.94
C SER A 538 -27.54 -11.49 -15.18
N SER A 539 -28.51 -11.11 -14.37
CA SER A 539 -29.21 -9.82 -14.37
C SER A 539 -29.84 -9.55 -13.01
N GLY A 540 -29.85 -8.30 -12.56
CA GLY A 540 -30.56 -7.88 -11.35
C GLY A 540 -32.07 -8.14 -11.41
N LEU A 541 -32.62 -8.37 -12.61
CA LEU A 541 -34.02 -8.79 -12.82
C LEU A 541 -34.37 -10.13 -12.16
N THR A 542 -33.39 -10.93 -11.71
CA THR A 542 -33.68 -12.13 -10.90
C THR A 542 -34.02 -11.81 -9.44
N ARG A 543 -33.93 -10.53 -9.03
CA ARG A 543 -34.23 -10.06 -7.67
C ARG A 543 -35.61 -9.39 -7.52
N PHE A 544 -36.23 -8.94 -8.60
CA PHE A 544 -37.53 -8.26 -8.57
C PHE A 544 -38.41 -8.70 -9.74
N ALA A 545 -39.73 -8.58 -9.58
CA ALA A 545 -40.67 -8.98 -10.62
C ALA A 545 -40.82 -7.89 -11.69
N SER A 546 -40.68 -8.27 -12.96
CA SER A 546 -41.02 -7.45 -14.12
C SER A 546 -41.91 -8.28 -15.05
N PRO A 547 -43.24 -8.01 -15.10
CA PRO A 547 -44.19 -8.81 -15.86
C PRO A 547 -43.83 -8.96 -17.34
N ASP A 548 -43.23 -7.93 -17.93
CA ASP A 548 -42.90 -7.91 -19.36
C ASP A 548 -41.54 -8.58 -19.68
N GLN A 549 -40.90 -9.23 -18.71
CA GLN A 549 -39.59 -9.87 -18.87
C GLN A 549 -39.50 -11.29 -18.28
N VAL A 550 -40.64 -11.98 -18.13
CA VAL A 550 -40.69 -13.32 -17.51
C VAL A 550 -39.73 -14.31 -18.18
N ALA A 551 -39.80 -14.47 -19.51
CA ALA A 551 -38.96 -15.41 -20.24
C ALA A 551 -37.46 -15.07 -20.12
N TYR A 552 -37.09 -13.79 -20.23
CA TYR A 552 -35.71 -13.35 -20.07
C TYR A 552 -35.19 -13.62 -18.64
N ALA A 553 -35.97 -13.27 -17.61
CA ALA A 553 -35.63 -13.53 -16.21
C ALA A 553 -35.43 -15.03 -15.93
N MET A 554 -36.25 -15.90 -16.51
CA MET A 554 -36.06 -17.36 -16.44
C MET A 554 -34.70 -17.79 -17.00
N THR A 555 -34.25 -17.24 -18.13
CA THR A 555 -32.93 -17.57 -18.69
C THR A 555 -31.78 -17.16 -17.77
N LYS A 556 -31.92 -16.03 -17.06
CA LYS A 556 -30.92 -15.55 -16.11
C LYS A 556 -30.96 -16.35 -14.79
N GLY A 557 -32.13 -16.79 -14.33
CA GLY A 557 -32.22 -17.78 -13.25
C GLY A 557 -31.57 -19.12 -13.61
N ALA A 558 -31.70 -19.57 -14.88
CA ALA A 558 -31.06 -20.79 -15.35
C ALA A 558 -29.52 -20.71 -15.29
N ILE A 559 -28.92 -19.57 -15.66
CA ILE A 559 -27.45 -19.41 -15.60
C ILE A 559 -26.92 -19.32 -14.16
N GLU A 560 -27.74 -18.87 -13.21
CA GLU A 560 -27.40 -18.89 -11.77
C GLU A 560 -27.35 -20.32 -11.23
N GLN A 561 -28.35 -21.15 -11.56
CA GLN A 561 -28.33 -22.57 -11.19
C GLN A 561 -27.18 -23.33 -11.86
N LEU A 562 -26.91 -23.04 -13.14
CA LEU A 562 -25.73 -23.54 -13.84
C LEU A 562 -24.46 -23.22 -13.06
N SER A 563 -24.31 -21.97 -12.60
CA SER A 563 -23.14 -21.52 -11.84
C SER A 563 -22.96 -22.31 -10.54
N LEU A 564 -24.05 -22.46 -9.78
CA LEU A 564 -24.07 -23.19 -8.51
C LEU A 564 -23.64 -24.66 -8.67
N HIS A 565 -24.18 -25.35 -9.66
CA HIS A 565 -23.90 -26.77 -9.86
C HIS A 565 -22.53 -27.03 -10.48
N PHE A 566 -22.09 -26.22 -11.44
CA PHE A 566 -20.73 -26.33 -11.98
C PHE A 566 -19.67 -25.94 -10.94
N ALA A 567 -19.94 -25.00 -10.03
CA ALA A 567 -19.04 -24.70 -8.93
C ALA A 567 -18.70 -25.94 -8.10
N ARG A 568 -19.73 -26.72 -7.73
CA ARG A 568 -19.53 -27.98 -7.00
C ARG A 568 -18.79 -29.03 -7.86
N HIS A 569 -19.17 -29.16 -9.12
CA HIS A 569 -18.58 -30.15 -10.02
C HIS A 569 -17.09 -29.89 -10.31
N LEU A 570 -16.69 -28.62 -10.46
CA LEU A 570 -15.34 -28.21 -10.86
C LEU A 570 -14.42 -27.87 -9.68
N ALA A 571 -14.95 -27.85 -8.45
CA ALA A 571 -14.18 -27.59 -7.24
C ALA A 571 -12.93 -28.48 -7.06
N PRO A 572 -12.93 -29.80 -7.39
CA PRO A 572 -11.72 -30.63 -7.29
C PRO A 572 -10.56 -30.13 -8.16
N ARG A 573 -10.86 -29.38 -9.22
CA ARG A 573 -9.87 -28.77 -10.13
C ARG A 573 -9.46 -27.35 -9.73
N GLY A 574 -9.90 -26.90 -8.56
CA GLY A 574 -9.70 -25.52 -8.09
C GLY A 574 -10.38 -24.45 -8.95
N ILE A 575 -11.25 -24.82 -9.90
CA ILE A 575 -11.94 -23.89 -10.78
C ILE A 575 -13.11 -23.27 -10.02
N THR A 576 -13.21 -21.94 -10.02
CA THR A 576 -14.36 -21.24 -9.44
C THR A 576 -15.38 -20.91 -10.52
N VAL A 577 -16.67 -20.99 -10.14
CA VAL A 577 -17.79 -20.67 -11.03
C VAL A 577 -18.75 -19.74 -10.30
N ASN A 578 -18.95 -18.52 -10.78
CA ASN A 578 -19.80 -17.53 -10.13
C ASN A 578 -20.72 -16.84 -11.13
N SER A 579 -21.85 -16.31 -10.65
CA SER A 579 -22.70 -15.42 -11.42
C SER A 579 -22.56 -13.97 -10.93
N VAL A 580 -22.58 -13.03 -11.87
CA VAL A 580 -22.60 -11.59 -11.59
C VAL A 580 -23.90 -11.04 -12.14
N ALA A 581 -24.66 -10.30 -11.35
CA ALA A 581 -25.96 -9.75 -11.73
C ALA A 581 -25.90 -8.22 -11.85
N PRO A 582 -25.70 -7.68 -13.07
CA PRO A 582 -25.75 -6.24 -13.31
C PRO A 582 -27.15 -5.67 -13.07
N GLY A 583 -27.20 -4.46 -12.55
CA GLY A 583 -28.43 -3.67 -12.45
C GLY A 583 -28.71 -2.96 -13.76
N ILE A 584 -29.55 -1.93 -13.69
CA ILE A 584 -29.77 -1.07 -14.87
C ILE A 584 -28.42 -0.41 -15.20
N THR A 585 -27.86 -0.80 -16.34
CA THR A 585 -26.52 -0.43 -16.77
C THR A 585 -26.61 0.13 -18.18
N ASP A 586 -25.97 1.27 -18.42
CA ASP A 586 -25.94 1.87 -19.75
C ASP A 586 -25.26 0.90 -20.73
N ASN A 587 -26.04 0.49 -21.73
CA ASN A 587 -25.64 -0.46 -22.76
C ASN A 587 -25.50 0.20 -24.15
N GLY A 588 -25.59 1.53 -24.22
CA GLY A 588 -25.52 2.33 -25.44
C GLY A 588 -26.78 2.26 -26.32
N SER A 589 -27.93 1.85 -25.76
CA SER A 589 -29.22 1.94 -26.44
C SER A 589 -29.76 3.37 -26.38
N ALA A 590 -30.56 3.76 -27.39
CA ALA A 590 -31.14 5.11 -27.49
C ALA A 590 -31.99 5.52 -26.28
N LEU A 591 -32.41 4.56 -25.44
CA LEU A 591 -33.11 4.82 -24.19
C LEU A 591 -32.24 5.59 -23.18
N PHE A 592 -30.92 5.33 -23.17
CA PHE A 592 -29.98 6.03 -22.29
C PHE A 592 -29.60 7.43 -22.80
N ASP A 593 -30.00 7.80 -24.01
CA ASP A 593 -29.88 9.17 -24.54
C ASP A 593 -31.05 10.07 -24.09
N ILE A 594 -32.06 9.51 -23.41
CA ILE A 594 -33.24 10.24 -22.91
C ILE A 594 -33.02 10.58 -21.43
N PRO A 595 -32.71 11.85 -21.07
CA PRO A 595 -32.34 12.20 -19.69
C PRO A 595 -33.41 11.86 -18.65
N GLU A 596 -34.69 12.04 -19.01
CA GLU A 596 -35.81 11.74 -18.12
C GLU A 596 -35.95 10.24 -17.83
N ALA A 597 -35.70 9.39 -18.84
CA ALA A 597 -35.70 7.93 -18.66
C ALA A 597 -34.52 7.48 -17.80
N VAL A 598 -33.32 8.05 -18.02
CA VAL A 598 -32.13 7.79 -17.21
C VAL A 598 -32.34 8.21 -15.76
N GLU A 599 -32.94 9.38 -15.52
CA GLU A 599 -33.24 9.86 -14.18
C GLU A 599 -34.21 8.92 -13.45
N GLN A 600 -35.30 8.52 -14.12
CA GLN A 600 -36.26 7.55 -13.55
C GLN A 600 -35.60 6.21 -13.21
N MET A 601 -34.72 5.70 -14.09
CA MET A 601 -33.96 4.48 -13.82
C MET A 601 -32.96 4.64 -12.68
N ALA A 602 -32.27 5.77 -12.62
CA ALA A 602 -31.31 6.09 -11.57
C ALA A 602 -31.98 6.09 -10.18
N GLN A 603 -33.24 6.52 -10.09
CA GLN A 603 -33.99 6.51 -8.83
C GLN A 603 -34.18 5.11 -8.22
N LEU A 604 -34.13 4.06 -9.05
CA LEU A 604 -34.25 2.67 -8.61
C LEU A 604 -32.97 2.14 -7.95
N SER A 605 -31.82 2.71 -8.26
CA SER A 605 -30.54 2.38 -7.62
C SER A 605 -30.39 3.07 -6.26
N ALA A 606 -29.82 2.36 -5.28
CA ALA A 606 -29.43 2.94 -4.00
C ALA A 606 -28.40 4.08 -4.13
N PHE A 607 -27.60 4.06 -5.20
CA PHE A 607 -26.60 5.09 -5.48
C PHE A 607 -27.12 6.26 -6.33
N LYS A 608 -28.41 6.26 -6.70
CA LYS A 608 -29.06 7.33 -7.47
C LYS A 608 -28.35 7.62 -8.80
N ARG A 609 -27.88 6.57 -9.46
CA ARG A 609 -27.35 6.59 -10.82
C ARG A 609 -27.58 5.26 -11.52
N VAL A 610 -27.56 5.29 -12.85
CA VAL A 610 -27.44 4.08 -13.67
C VAL A 610 -26.02 3.52 -13.56
N GLY A 611 -25.89 2.19 -13.63
CA GLY A 611 -24.59 1.53 -13.69
C GLY A 611 -23.84 1.84 -14.99
N GLU A 612 -22.53 1.91 -14.91
CA GLU A 612 -21.65 1.96 -16.08
C GLU A 612 -21.14 0.56 -16.40
N ALA A 613 -20.79 0.29 -17.65
CA ALA A 613 -20.21 -0.99 -18.06
C ALA A 613 -18.96 -1.36 -17.23
N LEU A 614 -18.21 -0.35 -16.77
CA LEU A 614 -17.02 -0.52 -15.93
C LEU A 614 -17.36 -1.04 -14.52
N ASP A 615 -18.52 -0.65 -13.95
CA ASP A 615 -18.94 -1.14 -12.62
C ASP A 615 -19.04 -2.67 -12.60
N VAL A 616 -19.53 -3.26 -13.69
CA VAL A 616 -19.62 -4.72 -13.86
C VAL A 616 -18.25 -5.33 -14.17
N ALA A 617 -17.47 -4.67 -15.04
CA ALA A 617 -16.14 -5.15 -15.44
C ALA A 617 -15.18 -5.28 -14.25
N ASP A 618 -15.26 -4.38 -13.28
CA ASP A 618 -14.45 -4.40 -12.05
C ASP A 618 -14.75 -5.63 -11.20
N VAL A 619 -16.03 -5.96 -11.03
CA VAL A 619 -16.48 -7.15 -10.29
C VAL A 619 -16.02 -8.43 -11.00
N VAL A 620 -16.21 -8.51 -12.32
CA VAL A 620 -15.79 -9.67 -13.12
C VAL A 620 -14.28 -9.87 -13.05
N THR A 621 -13.51 -8.79 -13.15
CA THR A 621 -12.03 -8.84 -13.09
C THR A 621 -11.54 -9.27 -11.72
N PHE A 622 -12.19 -8.81 -10.63
CA PHE A 622 -11.93 -9.31 -9.29
C PHE A 622 -12.17 -10.81 -9.19
N LEU A 623 -13.31 -11.30 -9.68
CA LEU A 623 -13.65 -12.74 -9.69
C LEU A 623 -12.69 -13.57 -10.56
N ALA A 624 -12.16 -12.99 -11.64
CA ALA A 624 -11.17 -13.62 -12.51
C ALA A 624 -9.77 -13.73 -11.87
N SER A 625 -9.49 -12.98 -10.79
CA SER A 625 -8.18 -12.94 -10.14
C SER A 625 -7.99 -14.05 -9.08
N ASP A 626 -6.77 -14.19 -8.58
CA ASP A 626 -6.46 -15.07 -7.43
C ASP A 626 -6.97 -14.53 -6.09
N GLU A 627 -7.36 -13.26 -6.03
CA GLU A 627 -7.95 -12.65 -4.83
C GLU A 627 -9.33 -13.26 -4.53
N ALA A 628 -10.06 -13.67 -5.57
CA ALA A 628 -11.37 -14.31 -5.47
C ALA A 628 -11.30 -15.86 -5.44
N ARG A 629 -10.12 -16.47 -5.25
CA ARG A 629 -9.92 -17.95 -5.29
C ARG A 629 -10.78 -18.75 -4.30
N TRP A 630 -11.39 -18.09 -3.31
CA TRP A 630 -12.26 -18.72 -2.30
C TRP A 630 -13.75 -18.37 -2.49
N ILE A 631 -14.11 -17.76 -3.62
CA ILE A 631 -15.49 -17.41 -3.98
C ILE A 631 -15.90 -18.31 -5.15
N THR A 632 -16.81 -19.25 -4.90
CA THR A 632 -17.36 -20.16 -5.91
C THR A 632 -18.80 -20.51 -5.58
N GLY A 633 -19.63 -20.70 -6.60
CA GLY A 633 -21.07 -20.90 -6.47
C GLY A 633 -21.83 -19.65 -6.02
N ALA A 634 -21.17 -18.49 -6.00
CA ALA A 634 -21.75 -17.26 -5.49
C ALA A 634 -22.56 -16.53 -6.58
N PHE A 635 -23.70 -15.98 -6.14
CA PHE A 635 -24.40 -14.91 -6.83
C PHE A 635 -23.87 -13.57 -6.31
N ILE A 636 -23.24 -12.80 -7.20
CA ILE A 636 -22.69 -11.48 -6.87
C ILE A 636 -23.62 -10.41 -7.44
N ASP A 637 -24.31 -9.73 -6.54
CA ASP A 637 -25.14 -8.58 -6.88
C ASP A 637 -24.24 -7.38 -7.27
N ALA A 638 -24.26 -7.03 -8.56
CA ALA A 638 -23.58 -5.87 -9.13
C ALA A 638 -24.61 -4.84 -9.63
N SER A 639 -25.73 -4.69 -8.90
CA SER A 639 -26.85 -3.85 -9.32
C SER A 639 -26.82 -2.40 -8.86
N GLY A 640 -25.80 -2.00 -8.10
CA GLY A 640 -25.81 -0.72 -7.40
C GLY A 640 -26.98 -0.60 -6.42
N GLY A 641 -27.47 -1.74 -5.91
CA GLY A 641 -28.66 -1.81 -5.07
C GLY A 641 -29.94 -1.41 -5.82
N THR A 642 -30.09 -1.85 -7.08
CA THR A 642 -31.34 -1.59 -7.82
C THR A 642 -32.48 -2.33 -7.13
N LEU A 643 -33.46 -1.59 -6.61
CA LEU A 643 -34.64 -2.12 -5.92
C LEU A 643 -34.30 -3.05 -4.74
N LEU A 644 -33.21 -2.76 -3.99
CA LEU A 644 -32.71 -3.54 -2.83
C LEU A 644 -33.80 -4.44 -2.22
N GLY A 645 -33.79 -5.72 -2.60
CA GLY A 645 -34.73 -6.73 -2.13
C GLY A 645 -34.35 -7.31 -0.80
#